data_AF-W6YLN5-F1
#
_entry.id   AF-W6YLN5-F1
#
_cell.length_a   1.000
_cell.length_b   1.000
_cell.length_c   1.000
_cell.angle_alpha   90.00
_cell.angle_beta   90.00
_cell.angle_gamma   90.00
#
_symmetry.space_group_name_H-M   'P 1'
#
loop_
_entity.id
_entity.type
_entity.pdbx_description
1 polymer ?
#
loop_
_entity_poly.entity_id
_entity_poly.type
_entity_poly.pdbx_seq_one_letter_code
_entity_poly.pdbx_strand_id
1 'polypeptide(L)'
;MFLYARLVCDNLELQSDLDDVKAEVDNLPSGLNEAYGRVLSRIEKDLPPQAKLEAKQILEWVSCSLDLITKSEIQFALMIARGKDPSRGSRRLFMDIFQRCGPIIEEINGYIRFVHFSAREFLLHVQSGPYLTEAKAHADISSTCIDLLLSHCFNEELPDESVREYIKAGSLLLENYVCRRWFDHIMKCVESAPEITHRNIESLLDKRRNDGFGSSSNTISAGKRFNGFAGFPKELHTDLMNLDSFWRSRRRNFCFRKIQNWENLDPFTISKHQARIRRIFEQMLCSGSNHVANCGFAKLQALYGPHIYGCSRPGCARFRDGFKNSEEKDNHIQAHDRQFKCDFIDCPYYDLGFTSTSLLQNHINQFHKSGLHNSASNSNFFVEAKAIVEDAINLDDLNLVRDMHASVRKHGAYFIKTCLMRGSSEDMLRLILKICQCSCLQTPQPTSGQLSGSTANQQTPQPVNRKRGICKQHQIVLLRSWNLNWRQEKPKGDPELFRILLERYMIKVGNFEDIANTPSPEMFELFAEYGAEVGNYQTLFRRLLPTRPNALAEINALKCMQAMANALDIRGYETCLVVLSDSSCSVSIATFCLENGASVEASLAQNRGPTSPLRRAEWKKTPEAAQLAELLRSHHALP
;
A
#
# COMPACT_ATOMS: atom_id res chain seq x y z
N MET A 1 -0.45 -20.19 6.87
CA MET A 1 0.29 -21.08 7.80
C MET A 1 1.71 -20.61 8.12
N PHE A 2 2.49 -20.13 7.14
CA PHE A 2 3.92 -19.80 7.33
C PHE A 2 4.21 -18.69 8.36
N LEU A 3 3.37 -17.66 8.47
CA LEU A 3 3.57 -16.58 9.44
C LEU A 3 3.48 -17.07 10.89
N TYR A 4 2.52 -17.94 11.19
CA TYR A 4 2.36 -18.52 12.52
C TYR A 4 3.60 -19.33 12.91
N ALA A 5 4.05 -20.21 12.01
CA ALA A 5 5.26 -21.00 12.22
C ALA A 5 6.49 -20.11 12.42
N ARG A 6 6.68 -19.07 11.59
CA ARG A 6 7.77 -18.09 11.74
C ARG A 6 7.73 -17.41 13.11
N LEU A 7 6.59 -16.86 13.51
CA LEU A 7 6.45 -16.19 14.81
C LEU A 7 6.73 -17.12 15.98
N VAL A 8 6.26 -18.37 15.90
CA VAL A 8 6.54 -19.39 16.94
C VAL A 8 8.03 -19.72 16.98
N CYS A 9 8.68 -19.97 15.84
CA CYS A 9 10.11 -20.26 15.79
C CYS A 9 10.93 -19.08 16.33
N ASP A 10 10.65 -17.86 15.87
CA ASP A 10 11.34 -16.66 16.33
C ASP A 10 11.09 -16.42 17.84
N ASN A 11 9.94 -16.84 18.37
CA ASN A 11 9.68 -16.78 19.81
C ASN A 11 10.49 -17.81 20.61
N LEU A 12 10.71 -19.00 20.06
CA LEU A 12 11.54 -20.03 20.67
C LEU A 12 13.02 -19.60 20.72
N GLU A 13 13.51 -18.92 19.68
CA GLU A 13 14.87 -18.37 19.65
C GLU A 13 15.13 -17.30 20.73
N LEU A 14 14.07 -16.69 21.26
CA LEU A 14 14.16 -15.65 22.30
C LEU A 14 14.15 -16.19 23.73
N GLN A 15 13.99 -17.51 23.93
CA GLN A 15 13.97 -18.12 25.26
C GLN A 15 15.37 -18.18 25.87
N SER A 16 15.46 -18.10 27.20
CA SER A 16 16.73 -17.98 27.90
C SER A 16 17.42 -19.33 28.15
N ASP A 17 16.64 -20.40 28.32
CA ASP A 17 17.15 -21.74 28.57
C ASP A 17 16.26 -22.85 27.97
N LEU A 18 16.75 -24.10 28.09
CA LEU A 18 16.08 -25.27 27.50
C LEU A 18 14.75 -25.62 28.18
N ASP A 19 14.55 -25.25 29.44
CA ASP A 19 13.31 -25.54 30.15
C ASP A 19 12.23 -24.53 29.74
N ASP A 20 12.59 -23.26 29.54
CA ASP A 20 11.72 -22.24 28.92
C ASP A 20 11.32 -22.64 27.49
N VAL A 21 12.27 -23.16 26.69
CA VAL A 21 11.98 -23.66 25.33
C VAL A 21 10.98 -24.81 25.38
N LYS A 22 11.16 -25.79 26.29
CA LYS A 22 10.21 -26.91 26.44
C LYS A 22 8.83 -26.42 26.86
N ALA A 23 8.76 -25.52 27.84
CA ALA A 23 7.50 -24.97 28.31
C ALA A 23 6.74 -24.23 27.19
N GLU A 24 7.45 -23.48 26.34
CA GLU A 24 6.85 -22.79 25.19
C GLU A 24 6.39 -23.79 24.11
N VAL A 25 7.14 -24.87 23.86
CA VAL A 25 6.75 -25.95 22.93
C VAL A 25 5.55 -26.76 23.44
N ASP A 26 5.48 -27.01 24.75
CA ASP A 26 4.38 -27.76 25.37
C ASP A 26 3.07 -26.96 25.37
N ASN A 27 3.16 -25.62 25.28
CA ASN A 27 2.03 -24.72 25.27
C ASN A 27 2.14 -23.77 24.08
N LEU A 28 2.03 -24.25 22.84
CA LEU A 28 2.06 -23.39 21.65
C LEU A 28 0.83 -22.49 21.53
N PRO A 29 0.94 -21.30 20.90
CA PRO A 29 -0.20 -20.40 20.76
C PRO A 29 -1.29 -20.99 19.85
N SER A 30 -2.56 -20.91 20.22
CA SER A 30 -3.68 -21.43 19.42
C SER A 30 -3.86 -20.72 18.06
N GLY A 31 -3.25 -19.55 17.88
CA GLY A 31 -3.26 -18.80 16.62
C GLY A 31 -2.49 -17.48 16.70
N LEU A 32 -2.63 -16.66 15.66
CA LEU A 32 -1.88 -15.41 15.53
C LEU A 32 -2.14 -14.41 16.66
N ASN A 33 -3.38 -14.27 17.12
CA ASN A 33 -3.71 -13.35 18.21
C ASN A 33 -2.98 -13.71 19.51
N GLU A 34 -2.92 -15.00 19.83
CA GLU A 34 -2.20 -15.46 21.01
C GLU A 34 -0.69 -15.31 20.81
N ALA A 35 -0.17 -15.62 19.61
CA ALA A 35 1.24 -15.41 19.28
C ALA A 35 1.65 -13.94 19.44
N TYR A 36 0.84 -12.99 18.96
CA TYR A 36 1.06 -11.55 19.20
C TYR A 36 0.95 -11.20 20.69
N GLY A 37 -0.06 -11.71 21.39
CA GLY A 37 -0.23 -11.52 22.82
C GLY A 37 0.99 -11.95 23.63
N ARG A 38 1.66 -13.05 23.24
CA ARG A 38 2.92 -13.50 23.87
C ARG A 38 4.09 -12.57 23.62
N VAL A 39 4.20 -11.98 22.42
CA VAL A 39 5.20 -10.93 22.17
C VAL A 39 4.97 -9.73 23.09
N LEU A 40 3.73 -9.25 23.20
CA LEU A 40 3.41 -8.12 24.07
C LEU A 40 3.61 -8.44 25.55
N SER A 41 3.23 -9.65 25.99
CA SER A 41 3.45 -10.08 27.37
C SER A 41 4.93 -10.10 27.73
N ARG A 42 5.83 -10.47 26.82
CA ARG A 42 7.28 -10.46 27.08
C ARG A 42 7.82 -9.03 27.17
N ILE A 43 7.36 -8.14 26.27
CA ILE A 43 7.66 -6.71 26.38
C ILE A 43 7.22 -6.19 27.77
N GLU A 44 6.03 -6.54 28.22
CA GLU A 44 5.48 -6.05 29.49
C GLU A 44 6.03 -6.73 30.74
N LYS A 45 6.54 -7.96 30.67
CA LYS A 45 7.03 -8.68 31.85
C LYS A 45 8.55 -8.66 31.97
N ASP A 46 9.25 -8.84 30.86
CA ASP A 46 10.67 -9.23 30.89
C ASP A 46 11.61 -8.05 30.64
N LEU A 47 11.16 -7.03 29.89
CA LEU A 47 11.99 -5.86 29.63
C LEU A 47 12.07 -4.92 30.84
N PRO A 48 13.18 -4.19 31.06
CA PRO A 48 13.25 -3.14 32.07
C PRO A 48 12.36 -1.94 31.68
N PRO A 49 11.91 -1.10 32.64
CA PRO A 49 10.92 -0.03 32.38
C PRO A 49 11.24 0.89 31.19
N GLN A 50 12.51 1.27 31.04
CA GLN A 50 12.95 2.11 29.92
C GLN A 50 12.83 1.38 28.57
N ALA A 51 13.16 0.09 28.52
CA ALA A 51 13.06 -0.71 27.30
C ALA A 51 11.59 -0.99 26.94
N LYS A 52 10.69 -1.12 27.92
CA LYS A 52 9.23 -1.19 27.68
C LYS A 52 8.72 0.07 26.99
N LEU A 53 9.10 1.23 27.52
CA LEU A 53 8.73 2.52 26.92
C LEU A 53 9.29 2.66 25.50
N GLU A 54 10.55 2.28 25.27
CA GLU A 54 11.16 2.28 23.95
C GLU A 54 10.43 1.35 22.98
N ALA A 55 10.11 0.12 23.39
CA ALA A 55 9.34 -0.83 22.59
C ALA A 55 7.97 -0.27 22.21
N LYS A 56 7.26 0.32 23.17
CA LYS A 56 5.96 0.96 22.91
C LYS A 56 6.08 2.10 21.90
N GLN A 57 7.06 3.00 22.07
CA GLN A 57 7.30 4.11 21.14
C GLN A 57 7.69 3.60 19.74
N ILE A 58 8.51 2.56 19.63
CA ILE A 58 8.84 1.93 18.33
C ILE A 58 7.55 1.42 17.66
N LEU A 59 6.72 0.69 18.40
CA LEU A 59 5.46 0.16 17.87
C LEU A 59 4.47 1.27 17.48
N GLU A 60 4.44 2.38 18.22
CA GLU A 60 3.68 3.59 17.85
C GLU A 60 4.15 4.17 16.51
N TRP A 61 5.46 4.35 16.34
CA TRP A 61 6.04 4.82 15.08
C TRP A 61 5.77 3.85 13.93
N VAL A 62 5.96 2.54 14.10
CA VAL A 62 5.69 1.55 13.04
C VAL A 62 4.20 1.48 12.69
N SER A 63 3.31 1.65 13.68
CA SER A 63 1.85 1.56 13.49
C SER A 63 1.22 2.82 12.89
N CYS A 64 1.69 3.98 13.32
CA CYS A 64 1.03 5.25 13.07
C CYS A 64 1.85 6.20 12.18
N SER A 65 3.03 5.80 11.69
CA SER A 65 3.73 6.58 10.67
C SER A 65 2.90 6.71 9.39
N LEU A 66 2.96 7.88 8.77
CA LEU A 66 2.19 8.20 7.56
C LEU A 66 2.97 7.97 6.26
N ASP A 67 4.22 7.55 6.40
CA ASP A 67 5.15 7.12 5.37
C ASP A 67 5.98 5.94 5.92
N LEU A 68 6.65 5.18 5.06
CA LEU A 68 7.62 4.18 5.47
C LEU A 68 8.77 4.81 6.25
N ILE A 69 9.17 4.21 7.37
CA ILE A 69 10.18 4.74 8.28
C ILE A 69 11.35 3.77 8.42
N THR A 70 12.58 4.31 8.47
CA THR A 70 13.81 3.53 8.60
C THR A 70 14.18 3.31 10.07
N LYS A 71 15.06 2.33 10.33
CA LYS A 71 15.61 2.08 11.68
C LYS A 71 16.22 3.34 12.28
N SER A 72 17.05 4.04 11.51
CA SER A 72 17.75 5.24 11.95
C SER A 72 16.80 6.40 12.26
N GLU A 73 15.73 6.56 11.48
CA GLU A 73 14.67 7.54 11.74
C GLU A 73 13.94 7.25 13.05
N ILE A 74 13.55 5.98 13.31
CA ILE A 74 12.91 5.58 14.57
C ILE A 74 13.84 5.86 15.76
N GLN A 75 15.11 5.45 15.68
CA GLN A 75 16.07 5.68 16.76
C GLN A 75 16.24 7.17 17.06
N PHE A 76 16.29 8.01 16.01
CA PHE A 76 16.42 9.45 16.16
C PHE A 76 15.15 10.05 16.76
N ALA A 77 13.96 9.61 16.33
CA ALA A 77 12.69 10.02 16.91
C ALA A 77 12.60 9.69 18.42
N LEU A 78 12.97 8.48 18.83
CA LEU A 78 13.00 8.08 20.24
C LEU A 78 13.98 8.92 21.06
N MET A 79 15.10 9.33 20.48
CA MET A 79 16.05 10.23 21.13
C MET A 79 15.39 11.59 21.43
N ILE A 80 14.70 12.17 20.45
CA ILE A 80 14.00 13.45 20.57
C ILE A 80 12.86 13.36 21.58
N ALA A 81 12.03 12.32 21.50
CA ALA A 81 10.91 12.08 22.42
C ALA A 81 11.35 11.97 23.91
N ARG A 82 12.63 11.70 24.15
CA ARG A 82 13.25 11.66 25.49
C ARG A 82 13.85 13.00 25.93
N GLY A 83 13.56 14.09 25.20
CA GLY A 83 14.07 15.43 25.48
C GLY A 83 15.56 15.60 25.24
N LYS A 84 16.20 14.70 24.48
CA LYS A 84 17.62 14.85 24.14
C LYS A 84 17.76 15.84 22.99
N ASP A 85 18.78 16.69 23.08
CA ASP A 85 19.06 17.72 22.08
C ASP A 85 19.36 17.12 20.69
N PRO A 86 18.54 17.42 19.65
CA PRO A 86 18.75 16.96 18.28
C PRO A 86 20.07 17.44 17.67
N SER A 87 20.64 18.54 18.16
CA SER A 87 21.88 19.13 17.63
C SER A 87 23.07 18.17 17.75
N ARG A 88 23.01 17.21 18.69
CA ARG A 88 24.05 16.21 18.94
C ARG A 88 24.13 15.12 17.88
N GLY A 89 23.13 15.03 17.00
CA GLY A 89 23.10 14.13 15.85
C GLY A 89 22.80 12.67 16.18
N SER A 90 22.62 11.85 15.13
CA SER A 90 22.22 10.45 15.22
C SER A 90 23.40 9.46 15.37
N ARG A 91 24.65 9.92 15.22
CA ARG A 91 25.89 9.10 15.22
C ARG A 91 26.18 8.30 16.52
N ARG A 92 25.30 8.35 17.53
CA ARG A 92 25.46 7.68 18.83
C ARG A 92 24.28 6.77 19.20
N LEU A 93 23.44 6.42 18.23
CA LEU A 93 22.26 5.59 18.46
C LEU A 93 22.62 4.10 18.30
N PHE A 94 22.80 3.41 19.43
CA PHE A 94 23.14 1.98 19.48
C PHE A 94 21.95 1.08 19.85
N MET A 95 20.73 1.64 19.90
CA MET A 95 19.55 0.88 20.30
C MET A 95 19.18 -0.14 19.24
N ASP A 96 19.12 -1.42 19.60
CA ASP A 96 18.57 -2.42 18.71
C ASP A 96 17.05 -2.54 18.85
N ILE A 97 16.33 -2.04 17.86
CA ILE A 97 14.86 -2.01 17.86
C ILE A 97 14.25 -3.42 17.81
N PHE A 98 14.95 -4.40 17.22
CA PHE A 98 14.48 -5.80 17.14
C PHE A 98 14.56 -6.47 18.50
N GLN A 99 15.62 -6.19 19.27
CA GLN A 99 15.72 -6.65 20.66
C GLN A 99 14.60 -6.08 21.55
N ARG A 100 14.07 -4.89 21.21
CA ARG A 100 12.98 -4.25 21.98
C ARG A 100 11.60 -4.80 21.64
N CYS A 101 11.33 -5.04 20.36
CA CYS A 101 9.98 -5.38 19.88
C CYS A 101 9.80 -6.87 19.56
N GLY A 102 10.90 -7.63 19.48
CA GLY A 102 10.87 -9.02 19.06
C GLY A 102 10.42 -9.20 17.61
N PRO A 103 9.83 -10.36 17.27
CA PRO A 103 9.56 -10.75 15.89
C PRO A 103 8.27 -10.15 15.33
N ILE A 104 7.63 -9.22 16.05
CA ILE A 104 6.43 -8.54 15.54
C ILE A 104 6.77 -7.52 14.44
N ILE A 105 8.01 -7.06 14.38
CA ILE A 105 8.53 -6.14 13.35
C ILE A 105 9.64 -6.81 12.52
N GLU A 106 9.80 -6.36 11.28
CA GLU A 106 10.87 -6.76 10.38
C GLU A 106 11.39 -5.56 9.58
N GLU A 107 12.59 -5.70 9.02
CA GLU A 107 13.17 -4.73 8.08
C GLU A 107 13.15 -5.29 6.67
N ILE A 108 12.51 -4.55 5.75
CA ILE A 108 12.45 -4.87 4.33
C ILE A 108 12.82 -3.64 3.53
N ASN A 109 13.81 -3.80 2.66
CA ASN A 109 14.36 -2.72 1.82
C ASN A 109 14.79 -1.48 2.63
N GLY A 110 15.29 -1.66 3.86
CA GLY A 110 15.72 -0.58 4.74
C GLY A 110 14.61 0.08 5.58
N TYR A 111 13.37 -0.36 5.41
CA TYR A 111 12.21 0.18 6.13
C TYR A 111 11.69 -0.81 7.16
N ILE A 112 11.27 -0.28 8.30
CA ILE A 112 10.69 -1.06 9.39
C ILE A 112 9.19 -1.16 9.19
N ARG A 113 8.68 -2.38 9.27
CA ARG A 113 7.25 -2.68 9.18
C ARG A 113 6.88 -3.82 10.11
N PHE A 114 5.58 -4.05 10.29
CA PHE A 114 5.13 -5.29 10.92
C PHE A 114 5.37 -6.48 10.01
N VAL A 115 5.65 -7.64 10.59
CA VAL A 115 5.75 -8.92 9.85
C VAL A 115 4.48 -9.27 9.09
N HIS A 116 3.35 -8.73 9.53
CA HIS A 116 2.06 -8.85 8.85
C HIS A 116 1.11 -7.73 9.26
N PHE A 117 0.15 -7.39 8.40
CA PHE A 117 -0.80 -6.31 8.68
C PHE A 117 -1.69 -6.60 9.92
N SER A 118 -2.00 -7.87 10.18
CA SER A 118 -2.82 -8.28 11.35
C SER A 118 -2.16 -7.95 12.69
N ALA A 119 -0.84 -7.83 12.75
CA ALA A 119 -0.15 -7.39 13.96
C ALA A 119 -0.52 -5.93 14.32
N ARG A 120 -0.60 -5.06 13.31
CA ARG A 120 -1.07 -3.67 13.48
C ARG A 120 -2.51 -3.63 13.97
N GLU A 121 -3.38 -4.45 13.36
CA GLU A 121 -4.79 -4.52 13.74
C GLU A 121 -4.95 -4.99 15.18
N PHE A 122 -4.20 -6.02 15.58
CA PHE A 122 -4.19 -6.55 16.94
C PHE A 122 -3.76 -5.48 17.96
N LEU A 123 -2.69 -4.73 17.69
CA LEU A 123 -2.17 -3.68 18.58
C LEU A 123 -3.17 -2.55 18.84
N LEU A 124 -4.02 -2.25 17.85
CA LEU A 124 -5.01 -1.16 17.89
C LEU A 124 -6.42 -1.65 18.26
N HIS A 125 -6.62 -2.95 18.45
CA HIS A 125 -7.95 -3.54 18.60
C HIS A 125 -8.60 -3.13 19.92
N VAL A 126 -9.71 -2.40 19.85
CA VAL A 126 -10.35 -1.75 21.00
C VAL A 126 -11.02 -2.78 21.92
N GLN A 127 -11.66 -3.81 21.37
CA GLN A 127 -12.50 -4.74 22.12
C GLN A 127 -11.69 -5.72 22.98
N SER A 128 -10.42 -5.97 22.65
CA SER A 128 -9.52 -6.83 23.43
C SER A 128 -8.63 -6.05 24.40
N GLY A 129 -8.79 -4.73 24.49
CA GLY A 129 -7.88 -3.83 25.20
C GLY A 129 -6.74 -3.39 24.28
N PRO A 130 -6.78 -2.17 23.73
CA PRO A 130 -5.78 -1.74 22.76
C PRO A 130 -4.43 -1.54 23.46
N TYR A 131 -3.39 -2.22 22.98
CA TYR A 131 -2.02 -1.99 23.46
C TYR A 131 -1.54 -0.58 23.08
N LEU A 132 -1.95 -0.10 21.90
CA LEU A 132 -1.73 1.24 21.40
C LEU A 132 -3.05 1.96 21.15
N THR A 133 -3.14 3.23 21.55
CA THR A 133 -4.27 4.09 21.15
C THR A 133 -3.84 4.96 19.96
N GLU A 134 -4.52 4.84 18.81
CA GLU A 134 -4.11 5.53 17.57
C GLU A 134 -4.00 7.04 17.75
N ALA A 135 -4.97 7.68 18.42
CA ALA A 135 -4.96 9.12 18.64
C ALA A 135 -3.78 9.57 19.54
N LYS A 136 -3.45 8.78 20.56
CA LYS A 136 -2.31 9.04 21.45
C LYS A 136 -0.99 8.88 20.71
N ALA A 137 -0.84 7.81 19.93
CA ALA A 137 0.34 7.58 19.09
C ALA A 137 0.55 8.74 18.10
N HIS A 138 -0.50 9.24 17.46
CA HIS A 138 -0.40 10.43 16.61
C HIS A 138 -0.03 11.70 17.38
N ALA A 139 -0.54 11.90 18.60
CA ALA A 139 -0.13 13.02 19.44
C ALA A 139 1.35 12.95 19.82
N ASP A 140 1.86 11.76 20.17
CA ASP A 140 3.27 11.56 20.55
C ASP A 140 4.23 11.73 19.36
N ILE A 141 3.87 11.18 18.20
CA ILE A 141 4.60 11.41 16.95
C ILE A 141 4.58 12.90 16.57
N SER A 142 3.42 13.57 16.68
CA SER A 142 3.33 15.00 16.38
C SER A 142 4.19 15.85 17.29
N SER A 143 4.24 15.52 18.59
CA SER A 143 5.07 16.23 19.57
C SER A 143 6.55 16.05 19.23
N THR A 144 6.98 14.82 18.92
CA THR A 144 8.35 14.55 18.48
C THR A 144 8.73 15.32 17.21
N CYS A 145 7.81 15.41 16.24
CA CYS A 145 8.01 16.20 15.03
C CYS A 145 8.21 17.69 15.36
N ILE A 146 7.39 18.22 16.26
CA ILE A 146 7.38 19.62 16.64
C ILE A 146 8.62 19.97 17.48
N ASP A 147 9.06 19.08 18.37
CA ASP A 147 10.31 19.23 19.11
C ASP A 147 11.52 19.38 18.16
N LEU A 148 11.55 18.63 17.06
CA LEU A 148 12.59 18.81 16.03
C LEU A 148 12.49 20.18 15.35
N LEU A 149 11.29 20.60 14.96
CA LEU A 149 11.05 21.90 14.32
C LEU A 149 11.42 23.07 15.24
N LEU A 150 11.20 22.93 16.54
CA LEU A 150 11.54 23.93 17.57
C LEU A 150 13.02 23.91 17.96
N SER A 151 13.75 22.86 17.60
CA SER A 151 15.16 22.71 17.93
C SER A 151 16.04 23.76 17.23
N HIS A 152 17.27 23.92 17.74
CA HIS A 152 18.25 24.84 17.18
C HIS A 152 18.62 24.51 15.71
N CYS A 153 18.50 23.24 15.29
CA CYS A 153 18.76 22.81 13.90
C CYS A 153 17.86 23.51 12.87
N PHE A 154 16.73 24.06 13.31
CA PHE A 154 15.74 24.78 12.51
C PHE A 154 15.80 26.30 12.68
N ASN A 155 16.86 26.84 13.30
CA ASN A 155 17.06 28.27 13.38
C ASN A 155 17.48 28.84 12.00
N GLU A 156 16.70 29.79 11.47
CA GLU A 156 16.93 30.44 10.18
C GLU A 156 18.20 31.30 10.17
N GLU A 157 18.61 31.83 11.31
CA GLU A 157 19.76 32.72 11.46
C GLU A 157 21.10 31.97 11.38
N LEU A 158 21.08 30.64 11.43
CA LEU A 158 22.30 29.85 11.34
C LEU A 158 22.99 30.07 10.00
N PRO A 159 24.33 30.09 9.93
CA PRO A 159 25.04 30.07 8.66
C PRO A 159 24.95 28.69 7.99
N ASP A 160 25.09 28.67 6.66
CA ASP A 160 25.00 27.42 5.87
C ASP A 160 25.98 26.34 6.34
N GLU A 161 27.15 26.73 6.84
CA GLU A 161 28.15 25.79 7.34
C GLU A 161 27.70 25.07 8.61
N SER A 162 26.96 25.74 9.51
CA SER A 162 26.36 25.07 10.67
C SER A 162 25.33 24.03 10.24
N VAL A 163 24.52 24.35 9.22
CA VAL A 163 23.57 23.38 8.64
C VAL A 163 24.31 22.20 8.00
N ARG A 164 25.43 22.45 7.32
CA ARG A 164 26.30 21.41 6.74
C ARG A 164 26.81 20.45 7.82
N GLU A 165 27.24 20.97 8.98
CA GLU A 165 27.68 20.14 10.09
C GLU A 165 26.54 19.33 10.72
N TYR A 166 25.34 19.92 10.85
CA TYR A 166 24.14 19.17 11.30
C TYR A 166 23.75 18.06 10.33
N ILE A 167 23.87 18.29 9.02
CA ILE A 167 23.68 17.26 8.00
C ILE A 167 24.67 16.11 8.22
N LYS A 168 25.97 16.41 8.32
CA LYS A 168 27.04 15.41 8.54
C LYS A 168 26.84 14.65 9.86
N ALA A 169 26.25 15.31 10.87
CA ALA A 169 25.95 14.72 12.17
C ALA A 169 24.70 13.84 12.19
N GLY A 170 23.87 13.89 11.15
CA GLY A 170 22.58 13.20 11.12
C GLY A 170 21.53 13.89 12.00
N SER A 171 21.75 15.15 12.38
CA SER A 171 20.81 15.95 13.19
C SER A 171 19.55 16.35 12.41
N LEU A 172 19.57 16.16 11.09
CA LEU A 172 18.45 16.44 10.16
C LEU A 172 17.93 15.16 9.50
N LEU A 173 18.21 13.99 10.10
CA LEU A 173 17.82 12.69 9.54
C LEU A 173 16.31 12.54 9.33
N LEU A 174 15.51 13.05 10.28
CA LEU A 174 14.05 12.97 10.27
C LEU A 174 13.38 14.20 9.63
N GLU A 175 14.16 15.15 9.11
CA GLU A 175 13.67 16.42 8.53
C GLU A 175 12.60 16.17 7.46
N ASN A 176 12.87 15.26 6.51
CA ASN A 176 11.96 14.96 5.41
C ASN A 176 10.61 14.45 5.93
N TYR A 177 10.62 13.55 6.92
CA TYR A 177 9.39 13.05 7.55
C TYR A 177 8.65 14.19 8.24
N VAL A 178 9.35 14.91 9.13
CA VAL A 178 8.77 15.96 9.98
C VAL A 178 8.12 17.04 9.13
N CYS A 179 8.86 17.66 8.21
CA CYS A 179 8.38 18.74 7.34
C CYS A 179 7.28 18.31 6.35
N ARG A 180 6.97 17.01 6.26
CA ARG A 180 5.85 16.49 5.43
C ARG A 180 4.65 16.05 6.25
N ARG A 181 4.85 15.56 7.48
CA ARG A 181 3.84 14.80 8.22
C ARG A 181 3.41 15.40 9.55
N TRP A 182 4.14 16.36 10.12
CA TRP A 182 3.82 16.94 11.43
C TRP A 182 2.36 17.40 11.52
N PHE A 183 1.87 18.14 10.52
CA PHE A 183 0.50 18.65 10.50
C PHE A 183 -0.54 17.57 10.23
N ASP A 184 -0.22 16.53 9.45
CA ASP A 184 -1.14 15.40 9.28
C ASP A 184 -1.38 14.66 10.59
N HIS A 185 -0.35 14.52 11.43
CA HIS A 185 -0.48 13.89 12.74
C HIS A 185 -1.38 14.72 13.67
N ILE A 186 -1.18 16.04 13.72
CA ILE A 186 -2.06 16.98 14.42
C ILE A 186 -3.52 16.77 14.00
N MET A 187 -3.79 16.74 12.68
CA MET A 187 -5.14 16.53 12.15
C MET A 187 -5.74 15.16 12.51
N LYS A 188 -4.94 14.17 12.92
CA LYS A 188 -5.40 12.83 13.32
C LYS A 188 -5.57 12.68 14.83
N CYS A 189 -5.08 13.61 15.64
CA CYS A 189 -5.20 13.56 17.10
C CYS A 189 -5.92 14.77 17.72
N VAL A 190 -6.16 15.86 16.98
CA VAL A 190 -6.74 17.11 17.51
C VAL A 190 -8.04 16.89 18.29
N GLU A 191 -8.93 16.01 17.84
CA GLU A 191 -10.22 15.75 18.51
C GLU A 191 -10.04 15.00 19.85
N SER A 192 -8.97 14.23 20.00
CA SER A 192 -8.71 13.42 21.20
C SER A 192 -7.63 13.99 22.12
N ALA A 193 -6.82 14.93 21.63
CA ALA A 193 -5.73 15.59 22.36
C ALA A 193 -5.65 17.09 22.00
N PRO A 194 -6.72 17.87 22.23
CA PRO A 194 -6.77 19.28 21.85
C PRO A 194 -5.75 20.13 22.62
N GLU A 195 -5.47 19.84 23.88
CA GLU A 195 -4.55 20.63 24.72
C GLU A 195 -3.09 20.49 24.27
N ILE A 196 -2.68 19.26 23.91
CA ILE A 196 -1.34 19.00 23.36
C ILE A 196 -1.20 19.69 22.00
N THR A 197 -2.23 19.58 21.16
CA THR A 197 -2.27 20.23 19.85
C THR A 197 -2.14 21.75 19.98
N HIS A 198 -2.95 22.35 20.85
CA HIS A 198 -2.94 23.79 21.10
C HIS A 198 -1.55 24.27 21.53
N ARG A 199 -0.98 23.68 22.59
CA ARG A 199 0.37 24.02 23.08
C ARG A 199 1.44 23.92 22.00
N ASN A 200 1.40 22.84 21.22
CA ASN A 200 2.39 22.58 20.19
C ASN A 200 2.34 23.61 19.05
N ILE A 201 1.13 24.00 18.61
CA ILE A 201 0.97 25.02 17.57
C ILE A 201 1.36 26.40 18.10
N GLU A 202 0.99 26.76 19.33
CA GLU A 202 1.44 28.01 19.95
C GLU A 202 2.97 28.11 20.01
N SER A 203 3.63 27.04 20.43
CA SER A 203 5.09 26.99 20.48
C SER A 203 5.74 27.15 19.11
N LEU A 204 5.12 26.58 18.06
CA LEU A 204 5.56 26.79 16.68
C LEU A 204 5.34 28.22 16.21
N LEU A 205 4.20 28.83 16.53
CA LEU A 205 3.93 30.22 16.17
C LEU A 205 4.92 31.15 16.86
N ASP A 206 5.24 30.91 18.13
CA ASP A 206 6.23 31.71 18.87
C ASP A 206 7.62 31.70 18.20
N LYS A 207 8.10 30.53 17.76
CA LYS A 207 9.50 30.38 17.27
C LYS A 207 9.67 30.31 15.76
N ARG A 208 8.60 30.04 15.00
CA ARG A 208 8.66 29.72 13.56
C ARG A 208 7.61 30.46 12.74
N ARG A 209 6.95 31.48 13.30
CA ARG A 209 6.03 32.31 12.53
C ARG A 209 6.74 32.96 11.35
N ASN A 210 6.06 32.95 10.20
CA ASN A 210 6.50 33.67 9.02
C ASN A 210 5.86 35.05 8.98
N ASP A 211 6.59 36.09 9.39
CA ASP A 211 6.09 37.46 9.36
C ASP A 211 5.86 38.00 7.93
N GLY A 212 6.41 37.34 6.91
CA GLY A 212 6.17 37.64 5.50
C GLY A 212 4.91 36.97 4.93
N PHE A 213 4.15 36.21 5.73
CA PHE A 213 3.00 35.44 5.24
C PHE A 213 1.91 36.34 4.62
N GLY A 214 1.63 36.12 3.33
CA GLY A 214 0.56 36.76 2.60
C GLY A 214 -0.66 35.83 2.50
N SER A 215 -1.72 36.12 3.25
CA SER A 215 -2.95 35.31 3.20
C SER A 215 -3.55 35.32 1.79
N SER A 216 -3.69 34.13 1.19
CA SER A 216 -4.33 33.99 -0.13
C SER A 216 -5.86 34.03 0.03
N SER A 217 -6.53 34.93 -0.69
CA SER A 217 -7.99 35.19 -0.66
C SER A 217 -8.93 34.01 -1.02
N ASN A 218 -8.40 32.83 -1.35
CA ASN A 218 -9.18 31.67 -1.82
C ASN A 218 -9.57 30.70 -0.68
N THR A 219 -10.06 31.23 0.45
CA THR A 219 -10.38 30.47 1.68
C THR A 219 -11.72 29.70 1.62
N ILE A 220 -12.28 29.47 0.43
CA ILE A 220 -13.60 28.87 0.28
C ILE A 220 -13.47 27.35 0.07
N SER A 221 -13.38 26.60 1.18
CA SER A 221 -13.96 25.25 1.39
C SER A 221 -13.23 24.45 2.51
N ALA A 222 -13.27 24.97 3.76
CA ALA A 222 -12.67 24.33 4.93
C ALA A 222 -13.68 23.77 5.95
N GLY A 223 -14.96 24.17 5.88
CA GLY A 223 -15.93 24.09 6.98
C GLY A 223 -16.33 22.72 7.55
N LYS A 224 -15.75 21.60 7.11
CA LYS A 224 -16.04 20.26 7.70
C LYS A 224 -14.88 19.63 8.46
N ARG A 225 -13.64 20.10 8.28
CA ARG A 225 -12.44 19.41 8.79
C ARG A 225 -11.94 19.93 10.14
N PHE A 226 -12.57 21.00 10.65
CA PHE A 226 -12.07 21.78 11.77
C PHE A 226 -12.97 21.81 13.00
N ASN A 227 -13.94 20.90 13.09
CA ASN A 227 -14.76 20.77 14.31
C ASN A 227 -13.88 20.54 15.56
N GLY A 228 -12.77 19.79 15.42
CA GLY A 228 -11.78 19.59 16.48
C GLY A 228 -11.06 20.87 16.96
N PHE A 229 -11.10 21.96 16.19
CA PHE A 229 -10.49 23.25 16.54
C PHE A 229 -11.53 24.31 16.90
N ALA A 230 -12.82 23.96 17.01
CA ALA A 230 -13.88 24.90 17.34
C ALA A 230 -13.72 25.50 18.75
N GLY A 231 -13.02 24.79 19.65
CA GLY A 231 -12.73 25.24 21.01
C GLY A 231 -11.48 26.11 21.15
N PHE A 232 -10.75 26.39 20.06
CA PHE A 232 -9.48 27.13 20.12
C PHE A 232 -9.71 28.65 20.03
N PRO A 233 -8.77 29.48 20.50
CA PRO A 233 -8.82 30.92 20.30
C PRO A 233 -9.01 31.29 18.81
N LYS A 234 -9.80 32.34 18.53
CA LYS A 234 -10.16 32.73 17.15
C LYS A 234 -8.95 33.02 16.26
N GLU A 235 -7.91 33.62 16.84
CA GLU A 235 -6.65 33.92 16.15
C GLU A 235 -5.97 32.63 15.70
N LEU A 236 -5.77 31.70 16.63
CA LEU A 236 -5.20 30.38 16.36
C LEU A 236 -6.03 29.59 15.33
N HIS A 237 -7.36 29.66 15.40
CA HIS A 237 -8.23 29.04 14.41
C HIS A 237 -7.97 29.58 12.99
N THR A 238 -7.74 30.88 12.86
CA THR A 238 -7.43 31.53 11.58
C THR A 238 -6.08 31.07 11.03
N ASP A 239 -5.06 30.99 11.87
CA ASP A 239 -3.73 30.48 11.49
C ASP A 239 -3.79 29.03 11.01
N LEU A 240 -4.60 28.20 11.67
CA LEU A 240 -4.82 26.81 11.28
C LEU A 240 -5.57 26.66 9.95
N MET A 241 -6.53 27.55 9.64
CA MET A 241 -7.17 27.58 8.32
C MET A 241 -6.16 27.90 7.23
N ASN A 242 -5.33 28.92 7.46
CA ASN A 242 -4.28 29.32 6.53
C ASN A 242 -3.27 28.19 6.32
N LEU A 243 -2.86 27.52 7.40
CA LEU A 243 -1.95 26.38 7.36
C LEU A 243 -2.50 25.21 6.53
N ASP A 244 -3.75 24.81 6.73
CA ASP A 244 -4.32 23.71 5.95
C ASP A 244 -4.52 24.07 4.48
N SER A 245 -4.92 25.31 4.19
CA SER A 245 -4.98 25.81 2.81
C SER A 245 -3.61 25.70 2.13
N PHE A 246 -2.57 26.22 2.80
CA PHE A 246 -1.19 26.10 2.34
C PHE A 246 -0.79 24.63 2.15
N TRP A 247 -1.06 23.77 3.13
CA TRP A 247 -0.65 22.36 3.08
C TRP A 247 -1.30 21.59 1.93
N ARG A 248 -2.57 21.88 1.62
CA ARG A 248 -3.27 21.33 0.46
C ARG A 248 -2.64 21.78 -0.85
N SER A 249 -2.31 23.07 -0.96
CA SER A 249 -1.63 23.63 -2.13
C SER A 249 -0.22 23.06 -2.29
N ARG A 250 0.52 22.94 -1.17
CA ARG A 250 1.89 22.45 -1.11
C ARG A 250 2.02 21.04 -1.69
N ARG A 251 1.04 20.18 -1.44
CA ARG A 251 1.02 18.80 -1.95
C ARG A 251 0.86 18.68 -3.46
N ARG A 252 0.32 19.70 -4.12
CA ARG A 252 0.01 19.65 -5.55
C ARG A 252 1.04 20.39 -6.38
N ASN A 253 1.33 21.62 -5.97
CA ASN A 253 1.95 22.60 -6.85
C ASN A 253 3.38 22.99 -6.44
N PHE A 254 3.79 22.63 -5.22
CA PHE A 254 5.04 23.11 -4.65
C PHE A 254 6.25 22.45 -5.29
N CYS A 255 7.25 23.27 -5.61
CA CYS A 255 8.55 22.83 -6.11
C CYS A 255 9.64 23.66 -5.44
N PHE A 256 10.59 22.99 -4.78
CA PHE A 256 11.69 23.68 -4.08
C PHE A 256 12.57 24.52 -5.00
N ARG A 257 12.65 24.18 -6.30
CA ARG A 257 13.38 25.00 -7.30
C ARG A 257 12.73 26.37 -7.54
N LYS A 258 11.47 26.56 -7.17
CA LYS A 258 10.70 27.80 -7.35
C LYS A 258 10.26 28.39 -6.00
N ILE A 259 11.05 28.18 -4.93
CA ILE A 259 10.69 28.51 -3.54
C ILE A 259 10.25 29.96 -3.35
N GLN A 260 10.79 30.91 -4.12
CA GLN A 260 10.44 32.34 -4.04
C GLN A 260 8.95 32.59 -4.29
N ASN A 261 8.28 31.70 -5.04
CA ASN A 261 6.85 31.80 -5.32
C ASN A 261 5.98 31.27 -4.15
N TRP A 262 6.59 30.64 -3.15
CA TRP A 262 5.87 29.89 -2.11
C TRP A 262 6.29 30.22 -0.68
N GLU A 263 7.46 30.83 -0.47
CA GLU A 263 8.00 31.09 0.87
C GLU A 263 7.08 31.93 1.75
N ASN A 264 6.33 32.87 1.15
CA ASN A 264 5.36 33.73 1.84
C ASN A 264 3.94 33.15 1.86
N LEU A 265 3.74 31.91 1.41
CA LEU A 265 2.46 31.19 1.49
C LEU A 265 2.42 30.19 2.66
N ASP A 266 3.58 29.83 3.23
CA ASP A 266 3.65 29.04 4.46
C ASP A 266 3.46 29.98 5.67
N PRO A 267 2.47 29.75 6.55
CA PRO A 267 2.35 30.52 7.79
C PRO A 267 3.55 30.36 8.74
N PHE A 268 4.36 29.30 8.53
CA PHE A 268 5.58 29.07 9.26
C PHE A 268 6.80 29.18 8.34
N THR A 269 7.99 29.36 8.92
CA THR A 269 9.24 29.40 8.15
C THR A 269 9.78 28.00 7.80
N ILE A 270 9.00 26.95 8.09
CA ILE A 270 9.35 25.53 7.91
C ILE A 270 9.66 25.23 6.44
N SER A 271 8.80 25.59 5.49
CA SER A 271 9.03 25.25 4.07
C SER A 271 10.24 25.99 3.49
N LYS A 272 10.49 27.22 3.92
CA LYS A 272 11.68 28.00 3.54
C LYS A 272 12.95 27.36 4.09
N HIS A 273 12.95 26.97 5.36
CA HIS A 273 14.10 26.30 5.97
C HIS A 273 14.35 24.91 5.36
N GLN A 274 13.30 24.14 5.07
CA GLN A 274 13.43 22.86 4.36
C GLN A 274 14.05 23.06 2.96
N ALA A 275 13.63 24.09 2.22
CA ALA A 275 14.22 24.41 0.92
C ALA A 275 15.73 24.66 1.03
N ARG A 276 16.12 25.40 2.09
CA ARG A 276 17.51 25.73 2.40
C ARG A 276 18.32 24.48 2.76
N ILE A 277 17.86 23.67 3.73
CA ILE A 277 18.52 22.42 4.13
C ILE A 277 18.76 21.56 2.90
N ARG A 278 17.73 21.43 2.07
CA ARG A 278 17.79 20.61 0.88
C ARG A 278 18.80 21.11 -0.15
N ARG A 279 18.83 22.41 -0.42
CA ARG A 279 19.84 23.01 -1.32
C ARG A 279 21.26 22.69 -0.82
N ILE A 280 21.50 22.87 0.48
CA ILE A 280 22.82 22.59 1.09
C ILE A 280 23.14 21.10 1.00
N PHE A 281 22.16 20.24 1.28
CA PHE A 281 22.28 18.79 1.17
C PHE A 281 22.64 18.36 -0.25
N GLU A 282 21.92 18.85 -1.26
CA GLU A 282 22.19 18.55 -2.68
C GLU A 282 23.58 19.04 -3.13
N GLN A 283 24.05 20.20 -2.63
CA GLN A 283 25.41 20.69 -2.86
C GLN A 283 26.50 19.82 -2.20
N MET A 284 26.15 18.99 -1.22
CA MET A 284 27.07 18.03 -0.60
C MET A 284 27.14 16.69 -1.36
N LEU A 285 26.23 16.44 -2.29
CA LEU A 285 26.20 15.22 -3.09
C LEU A 285 27.12 15.35 -4.32
N CYS A 286 27.62 14.23 -4.81
CA CYS A 286 28.43 14.20 -6.03
C CYS A 286 27.54 14.22 -7.27
N SER A 287 27.92 14.92 -8.33
CA SER A 287 27.14 15.05 -9.57
C SER A 287 27.19 13.81 -10.49
N GLY A 288 27.66 12.66 -10.00
CA GLY A 288 27.81 11.42 -10.77
C GLY A 288 28.56 10.33 -10.01
N SER A 289 28.92 9.25 -10.71
CA SER A 289 29.68 8.10 -10.16
C SER A 289 31.18 8.38 -9.93
N ASN A 290 31.70 9.49 -10.45
CA ASN A 290 33.09 9.90 -10.26
C ASN A 290 33.22 10.72 -8.97
N HIS A 291 33.59 10.04 -7.88
CA HIS A 291 33.79 10.66 -6.58
C HIS A 291 35.17 11.34 -6.47
N VAL A 292 35.19 12.56 -5.93
CA VAL A 292 36.44 13.19 -5.48
C VAL A 292 36.94 12.48 -4.23
N ALA A 293 38.26 12.32 -4.08
CA ALA A 293 38.86 11.75 -2.87
C ALA A 293 38.33 12.48 -1.62
N ASN A 294 37.89 11.71 -0.61
CA ASN A 294 37.31 12.22 0.64
C ASN A 294 36.05 13.10 0.52
N CYS A 295 35.25 12.98 -0.56
CA CYS A 295 34.01 13.77 -0.75
C CYS A 295 32.91 13.58 0.31
N GLY A 296 33.08 12.67 1.28
CA GLY A 296 32.11 12.44 2.36
C GLY A 296 30.84 11.70 1.95
N PHE A 297 30.65 11.40 0.66
CA PHE A 297 29.47 10.74 0.12
C PHE A 297 29.13 9.43 0.84
N ALA A 298 30.11 8.54 1.06
CA ALA A 298 29.89 7.27 1.75
C ALA A 298 29.35 7.46 3.19
N LYS A 299 29.80 8.52 3.89
CA LYS A 299 29.30 8.84 5.24
C LYS A 299 27.85 9.35 5.19
N LEU A 300 27.51 10.16 4.19
CA LEU A 300 26.14 10.63 4.00
C LEU A 300 25.21 9.49 3.59
N GLN A 301 25.65 8.60 2.70
CA GLN A 301 24.88 7.44 2.27
C GLN A 301 24.65 6.46 3.44
N ALA A 302 25.63 6.27 4.32
CA ALA A 302 25.46 5.47 5.53
C ALA A 302 24.43 6.07 6.52
N LEU A 303 24.27 7.40 6.55
CA LEU A 303 23.33 8.09 7.43
C LEU A 303 21.92 8.16 6.84
N TYR A 304 21.79 8.59 5.59
CA TYR A 304 20.51 8.91 4.92
C TYR A 304 20.02 7.80 3.98
N GLY A 305 20.80 6.73 3.82
CA GLY A 305 20.44 5.58 2.99
C GLY A 305 20.95 5.67 1.55
N PRO A 306 20.77 4.58 0.77
CA PRO A 306 21.32 4.45 -0.57
C PRO A 306 20.64 5.33 -1.63
N HIS A 307 19.39 5.75 -1.39
CA HIS A 307 18.58 6.55 -2.31
C HIS A 307 18.58 8.04 -1.93
N ILE A 308 19.77 8.62 -1.79
CA ILE A 308 19.99 9.95 -1.20
C ILE A 308 19.56 11.14 -2.09
N TYR A 309 19.35 10.92 -3.39
CA TYR A 309 18.96 11.98 -4.33
C TYR A 309 17.43 12.11 -4.38
N GLY A 310 16.83 13.12 -3.74
CA GLY A 310 15.36 13.29 -3.74
C GLY A 310 14.80 14.07 -4.94
N CYS A 311 13.51 13.88 -5.28
CA CYS A 311 12.76 14.77 -6.20
C CYS A 311 12.41 16.12 -5.54
N SER A 312 12.47 17.26 -6.26
CA SER A 312 12.27 18.63 -5.72
C SER A 312 10.83 18.98 -5.31
N ARG A 313 9.87 18.09 -5.53
CA ARG A 313 8.43 18.33 -5.33
C ARG A 313 7.88 17.52 -4.14
N PRO A 314 7.50 18.14 -3.01
CA PRO A 314 6.97 17.42 -1.83
C PRO A 314 5.80 16.46 -2.10
N GLY A 315 4.99 16.74 -3.13
CA GLY A 315 3.87 15.88 -3.53
C GLY A 315 4.26 14.59 -4.26
N CYS A 316 5.51 14.45 -4.69
CA CYS A 316 6.01 13.28 -5.40
C CYS A 316 6.41 12.16 -4.41
N ALA A 317 6.18 10.89 -4.77
CA ALA A 317 6.64 9.73 -3.99
C ALA A 317 8.18 9.69 -3.90
N ARG A 318 8.84 9.90 -5.05
CA ARG A 318 10.30 9.98 -5.20
C ARG A 318 10.95 11.17 -4.48
N PHE A 319 10.15 12.03 -3.85
CA PHE A 319 10.67 13.02 -2.91
C PHE A 319 11.29 12.36 -1.68
N ARG A 320 10.59 11.36 -1.12
CA ARG A 320 11.03 10.63 0.08
C ARG A 320 11.90 9.44 -0.30
N ASP A 321 11.44 8.66 -1.27
CA ASP A 321 12.13 7.40 -1.62
C ASP A 321 13.46 7.65 -2.32
N GLY A 322 13.59 8.80 -2.99
CA GLY A 322 14.80 9.23 -3.67
C GLY A 322 15.31 8.28 -4.76
N PHE A 323 16.47 8.60 -5.30
CA PHE A 323 17.13 7.92 -6.41
C PHE A 323 18.55 7.52 -6.01
N LYS A 324 19.10 6.50 -6.68
CA LYS A 324 20.46 6.02 -6.39
C LYS A 324 21.54 6.99 -6.87
N ASN A 325 21.25 7.76 -7.91
CA ASN A 325 22.17 8.69 -8.55
C ASN A 325 21.43 9.94 -9.06
N SER A 326 22.18 10.99 -9.41
CA SER A 326 21.60 12.24 -9.91
C SER A 326 20.94 12.07 -11.29
N GLU A 327 21.46 11.20 -12.15
CA GLU A 327 20.94 11.01 -13.51
C GLU A 327 19.49 10.50 -13.49
N GLU A 328 19.19 9.48 -12.69
CA GLU A 328 17.82 8.99 -12.48
C GLU A 328 16.89 10.09 -11.95
N LYS A 329 17.38 10.90 -11.00
CA LYS A 329 16.63 12.05 -10.46
C LYS A 329 16.35 13.08 -11.55
N ASP A 330 17.36 13.44 -12.33
CA ASP A 330 17.25 14.49 -13.34
C ASP A 330 16.33 14.07 -14.49
N ASN A 331 16.39 12.79 -14.92
CA ASN A 331 15.45 12.21 -15.86
C ASN A 331 14.00 12.24 -15.33
N HIS A 332 13.80 11.92 -14.04
CA HIS A 332 12.49 12.03 -13.40
C HIS A 332 11.99 13.48 -13.32
N ILE A 333 12.87 14.46 -13.04
CA ILE A 333 12.46 15.87 -12.95
C ILE A 333 12.06 16.43 -14.32
N GLN A 334 12.69 15.99 -15.41
CA GLN A 334 12.26 16.36 -16.77
C GLN A 334 10.80 15.95 -17.03
N ALA A 335 10.35 14.83 -16.44
CA ALA A 335 8.96 14.41 -16.55
C ALA A 335 7.98 15.41 -15.88
N HIS A 336 8.41 16.05 -14.80
CA HIS A 336 7.62 17.04 -14.08
C HIS A 336 7.64 18.45 -14.70
N ASP A 337 8.76 18.85 -15.30
CA ASP A 337 8.93 20.23 -15.79
C ASP A 337 8.31 20.43 -17.18
N ARG A 338 8.06 19.35 -17.94
CA ARG A 338 7.31 19.36 -19.21
C ARG A 338 7.68 20.53 -20.13
N GLN A 339 8.98 20.74 -20.30
CA GLN A 339 9.54 21.93 -20.91
C GLN A 339 9.13 22.17 -22.37
N PHE A 340 8.65 21.15 -23.08
CA PHE A 340 8.30 21.24 -24.49
C PHE A 340 6.82 21.57 -24.64
N LYS A 341 6.48 22.84 -24.80
CA LYS A 341 5.08 23.30 -24.86
C LYS A 341 4.55 23.31 -26.29
N CYS A 342 3.24 23.16 -26.43
CA CYS A 342 2.57 23.36 -27.71
C CYS A 342 2.45 24.86 -27.99
N ASP A 343 2.70 25.30 -29.23
CA ASP A 343 2.64 26.73 -29.57
C ASP A 343 1.21 27.24 -29.84
N PHE A 344 0.23 26.34 -29.94
CA PHE A 344 -1.17 26.69 -30.16
C PHE A 344 -1.83 27.12 -28.84
N ILE A 345 -2.20 28.40 -28.70
CA ILE A 345 -2.74 28.99 -27.45
C ILE A 345 -4.01 28.29 -26.97
N ASP A 346 -4.87 27.82 -27.87
CA ASP A 346 -6.11 27.11 -27.53
C ASP A 346 -5.88 25.61 -27.22
N CYS A 347 -4.64 25.13 -27.30
CA CYS A 347 -4.29 23.76 -26.98
C CYS A 347 -4.01 23.63 -25.46
N PRO A 348 -4.62 22.68 -24.74
CA PRO A 348 -4.30 22.39 -23.33
C PRO A 348 -2.80 22.14 -23.05
N TYR A 349 -2.05 21.69 -24.06
CA TYR A 349 -0.61 21.46 -23.96
C TYR A 349 0.24 22.73 -24.12
N TYR A 350 -0.37 23.89 -24.37
CA TYR A 350 0.29 25.20 -24.28
C TYR A 350 0.81 25.48 -22.86
N ASP A 351 -0.03 25.21 -21.87
CA ASP A 351 0.33 25.37 -20.46
C ASP A 351 0.97 24.13 -19.86
N LEU A 352 0.44 22.94 -20.19
CA LEU A 352 0.87 21.67 -19.62
C LEU A 352 2.23 21.18 -20.15
N GLY A 353 2.46 21.32 -21.46
CA GLY A 353 3.66 20.84 -22.14
C GLY A 353 3.89 19.32 -22.14
N PHE A 354 5.01 18.94 -22.74
CA PHE A 354 5.48 17.58 -22.96
C PHE A 354 6.87 17.39 -22.37
N THR A 355 7.23 16.14 -22.12
CA THR A 355 8.49 15.76 -21.48
C THR A 355 9.61 15.49 -22.50
N SER A 356 9.27 15.38 -23.79
CA SER A 356 10.23 15.32 -24.89
C SER A 356 9.73 16.05 -26.14
N THR A 357 10.66 16.47 -27.00
CA THR A 357 10.36 17.03 -28.32
C THR A 357 9.63 16.04 -29.22
N SER A 358 9.94 14.74 -29.11
CA SER A 358 9.28 13.66 -29.87
C SER A 358 7.78 13.60 -29.57
N LEU A 359 7.39 13.67 -28.30
CA LEU A 359 5.98 13.68 -27.89
C LEU A 359 5.25 14.93 -28.39
N LEU A 360 5.87 16.11 -28.27
CA LEU A 360 5.33 17.35 -28.85
C LEU A 360 5.13 17.23 -30.36
N GLN A 361 6.12 16.70 -31.09
CA GLN A 361 6.03 16.53 -32.54
C GLN A 361 4.94 15.53 -32.93
N ASN A 362 4.82 14.41 -32.21
CA ASN A 362 3.73 13.46 -32.44
C ASN A 362 2.36 14.09 -32.19
N HIS A 363 2.21 14.87 -31.11
CA HIS A 363 0.99 15.63 -30.85
C HIS A 363 0.67 16.63 -31.98
N ILE A 364 1.65 17.45 -32.39
CA ILE A 364 1.48 18.38 -33.51
C ILE A 364 1.05 17.64 -34.79
N ASN A 365 1.70 16.50 -35.09
CA ASN A 365 1.37 15.67 -36.25
C ASN A 365 -0.05 15.12 -36.20
N GLN A 366 -0.50 14.71 -35.02
CA GLN A 366 -1.78 14.04 -34.84
C GLN A 366 -2.96 15.02 -34.73
N PHE A 367 -2.76 16.17 -34.10
CA PHE A 367 -3.84 17.09 -33.73
C PHE A 367 -3.79 18.45 -34.43
N HIS A 368 -2.65 18.85 -35.01
CA HIS A 368 -2.50 20.16 -35.65
C HIS A 368 -2.13 20.11 -37.14
N LYS A 369 -1.61 18.99 -37.67
CA LYS A 369 -1.26 18.86 -39.10
C LYS A 369 -2.42 18.53 -40.04
N SER A 370 -3.61 18.23 -39.52
CA SER A 370 -4.81 18.09 -40.36
C SER A 370 -5.52 19.44 -40.42
N GLY A 371 -5.43 20.13 -41.57
CA GLY A 371 -5.93 21.49 -41.82
C GLY A 371 -7.46 21.65 -41.79
N LEU A 372 -8.14 21.08 -40.80
CA LEU A 372 -9.51 21.41 -40.47
C LEU A 372 -9.50 22.12 -39.11
N HIS A 373 -9.73 23.43 -39.16
CA HIS A 373 -10.26 24.18 -38.02
C HIS A 373 -11.61 23.59 -37.64
N ASN A 374 -11.60 22.47 -36.91
CA ASN A 374 -12.78 22.02 -36.21
C ASN A 374 -12.85 22.81 -34.91
N SER A 375 -13.70 23.83 -34.93
CA SER A 375 -14.26 24.47 -33.74
C SER A 375 -14.39 23.46 -32.60
N ALA A 376 -13.77 23.77 -31.46
CA ALA A 376 -13.69 22.91 -30.29
C ALA A 376 -15.08 22.40 -29.87
N SER A 377 -15.43 21.20 -30.33
CA SER A 377 -16.53 20.43 -29.78
C SER A 377 -16.05 19.74 -28.50
N ASN A 378 -16.95 19.60 -27.52
CA ASN A 378 -16.70 18.93 -26.23
C ASN A 378 -16.02 17.54 -26.38
N SER A 379 -16.09 16.89 -27.54
CA SER A 379 -15.42 15.62 -27.85
C SER A 379 -13.89 15.69 -27.88
N ASN A 380 -13.29 16.80 -28.34
CA ASN A 380 -11.83 16.90 -28.49
C ASN A 380 -11.13 17.05 -27.13
N PHE A 381 -11.74 17.81 -26.21
CA PHE A 381 -11.25 17.97 -24.84
C PHE A 381 -11.16 16.63 -24.07
N PHE A 382 -12.05 15.68 -24.33
CA PHE A 382 -12.04 14.36 -23.67
C PHE A 382 -10.99 13.39 -24.23
N VAL A 383 -10.68 13.48 -25.54
CA VAL A 383 -9.60 12.67 -26.14
C VAL A 383 -8.23 13.17 -25.65
N GLU A 384 -8.10 14.49 -25.50
CA GLU A 384 -6.90 15.16 -25.03
C GLU A 384 -6.62 14.88 -23.55
N ALA A 385 -7.64 14.99 -22.69
CA ALA A 385 -7.56 14.63 -21.27
C ALA A 385 -7.20 13.16 -21.02
N LYS A 386 -7.40 12.28 -22.00
CA LYS A 386 -7.02 10.87 -21.91
C LYS A 386 -5.54 10.66 -22.24
N ALA A 387 -5.07 11.25 -23.33
CA ALA A 387 -3.66 11.23 -23.72
C ALA A 387 -2.76 11.86 -22.64
N ILE A 388 -3.18 12.98 -22.03
CA ILE A 388 -2.47 13.63 -20.91
C ILE A 388 -2.23 12.66 -19.75
N VAL A 389 -3.26 11.90 -19.39
CA VAL A 389 -3.18 10.93 -18.28
C VAL A 389 -2.37 9.71 -18.68
N GLU A 390 -2.45 9.24 -19.93
CA GLU A 390 -1.58 8.15 -20.43
C GLU A 390 -0.10 8.52 -20.38
N ASP A 391 0.26 9.72 -20.82
CA ASP A 391 1.63 10.21 -20.73
C ASP A 391 2.07 10.36 -19.27
N ALA A 392 1.19 10.88 -18.41
CA ALA A 392 1.45 10.96 -16.98
C ALA A 392 1.68 9.57 -16.36
N ILE A 393 0.91 8.56 -16.76
CA ILE A 393 1.07 7.17 -16.31
C ILE A 393 2.41 6.58 -16.79
N ASN A 394 2.77 6.81 -18.05
CA ASN A 394 4.02 6.33 -18.62
C ASN A 394 5.25 6.90 -17.92
N LEU A 395 5.13 8.14 -17.46
CA LEU A 395 6.23 8.91 -16.89
C LEU A 395 6.18 8.98 -15.37
N ASP A 396 5.28 8.20 -14.76
CA ASP A 396 5.08 8.11 -13.32
C ASP A 396 4.76 9.47 -12.64
N ASP A 397 4.09 10.37 -13.36
CA ASP A 397 3.72 11.71 -12.90
C ASP A 397 2.45 11.69 -12.05
N LEU A 398 2.60 11.25 -10.80
CA LEU A 398 1.53 11.12 -9.82
C LEU A 398 0.74 12.41 -9.59
N ASN A 399 1.37 13.58 -9.74
CA ASN A 399 0.70 14.85 -9.48
C ASN A 399 -0.27 15.18 -10.61
N LEU A 400 0.15 15.04 -11.87
CA LEU A 400 -0.73 15.32 -12.99
C LEU A 400 -1.92 14.35 -13.03
N VAL A 401 -1.72 13.07 -12.72
CA VAL A 401 -2.82 12.11 -12.58
C VAL A 401 -3.78 12.51 -11.45
N ARG A 402 -3.25 13.03 -10.34
CA ARG A 402 -4.06 13.53 -9.21
C ARG A 402 -4.82 14.80 -9.56
N ASP A 403 -4.26 15.70 -10.35
CA ASP A 403 -4.93 16.92 -10.80
C ASP A 403 -6.01 16.60 -11.84
N MET A 404 -5.71 15.67 -12.75
CA MET A 404 -6.63 15.11 -13.74
C MET A 404 -7.62 14.10 -13.16
N HIS A 405 -7.84 14.10 -11.84
CA HIS A 405 -8.72 13.16 -11.15
C HIS A 405 -10.14 13.05 -11.73
N ALA A 406 -10.69 14.11 -12.35
CA ALA A 406 -11.97 14.04 -13.03
C ALA A 406 -11.92 13.15 -14.29
N SER A 407 -10.88 13.29 -15.11
CA SER A 407 -10.62 12.43 -16.28
C SER A 407 -10.31 10.99 -15.85
N VAL A 408 -9.47 10.84 -14.82
CA VAL A 408 -9.14 9.54 -14.23
C VAL A 408 -10.37 8.85 -13.69
N ARG A 409 -11.26 9.54 -12.98
CA ARG A 409 -12.54 8.96 -12.53
C ARG A 409 -13.43 8.53 -13.69
N LYS A 410 -13.48 9.33 -14.75
CA LYS A 410 -14.32 9.06 -15.93
C LYS A 410 -13.81 7.86 -16.74
N HIS A 411 -12.49 7.68 -16.82
CA HIS A 411 -11.84 6.66 -17.64
C HIS A 411 -11.02 5.66 -16.79
N GLY A 412 -11.39 5.47 -15.52
CA GLY A 412 -10.59 4.74 -14.53
C GLY A 412 -10.22 3.33 -14.96
N ALA A 413 -11.16 2.57 -15.52
CA ALA A 413 -10.92 1.21 -16.00
C ALA A 413 -9.86 1.16 -17.13
N TYR A 414 -9.86 2.16 -18.02
CA TYR A 414 -8.86 2.27 -19.07
C TYR A 414 -7.47 2.51 -18.48
N PHE A 415 -7.34 3.48 -17.56
CA PHE A 415 -6.04 3.82 -16.96
C PHE A 415 -5.49 2.73 -16.04
N ILE A 416 -6.35 2.03 -15.29
CA ILE A 416 -5.94 0.85 -14.51
C ILE A 416 -5.34 -0.20 -15.44
N LYS A 417 -5.99 -0.49 -16.58
CA LYS A 417 -5.45 -1.41 -17.59
C LYS A 417 -4.11 -0.90 -18.14
N THR A 418 -4.00 0.39 -18.46
CA THR A 418 -2.76 0.99 -18.98
C THR A 418 -1.61 0.84 -17.98
N CYS A 419 -1.83 1.10 -16.69
CA CYS A 419 -0.81 0.91 -15.65
C CYS A 419 -0.32 -0.53 -15.55
N LEU A 420 -1.24 -1.50 -15.57
CA LEU A 420 -0.93 -2.92 -15.48
C LEU A 420 -0.17 -3.42 -16.73
N MET A 421 -0.59 -3.00 -17.92
CA MET A 421 0.04 -3.41 -19.19
C MET A 421 1.42 -2.80 -19.40
N ARG A 422 1.62 -1.55 -18.95
CA ARG A 422 2.88 -0.81 -19.16
C ARG A 422 3.87 -0.96 -18.00
N GLY A 423 3.52 -1.71 -16.94
CA GLY A 423 4.39 -1.91 -15.78
C GLY A 423 4.68 -0.62 -15.02
N SER A 424 3.67 0.26 -14.89
CA SER A 424 3.79 1.51 -14.13
C SER A 424 4.09 1.25 -12.65
N SER A 425 4.57 2.27 -11.93
CA SER A 425 4.90 2.15 -10.50
C SER A 425 3.68 1.72 -9.66
N GLU A 426 3.96 1.07 -8.53
CA GLU A 426 2.95 0.69 -7.55
C GLU A 426 2.15 1.92 -7.04
N ASP A 427 2.82 3.04 -6.84
CA ASP A 427 2.21 4.28 -6.38
C ASP A 427 1.26 4.90 -7.41
N MET A 428 1.59 4.82 -8.70
CA MET A 428 0.71 5.29 -9.78
C MET A 428 -0.58 4.49 -9.82
N LEU A 429 -0.47 3.17 -9.71
CA LEU A 429 -1.63 2.31 -9.68
C LEU A 429 -2.46 2.56 -8.41
N ARG A 430 -1.84 2.62 -7.23
CA ARG A 430 -2.52 2.96 -5.97
C ARG A 430 -3.25 4.30 -6.04
N LEU A 431 -2.65 5.32 -6.67
CA LEU A 431 -3.25 6.62 -6.87
C LEU A 431 -4.50 6.55 -7.75
N ILE A 432 -4.43 5.87 -8.90
CA ILE A 432 -5.58 5.72 -9.81
C ILE A 432 -6.71 4.96 -9.13
N LEU A 433 -6.40 3.87 -8.42
CA LEU A 433 -7.38 3.11 -7.64
C LEU A 433 -8.06 4.01 -6.59
N LYS A 434 -7.28 4.82 -5.86
CA LYS A 434 -7.80 5.77 -4.86
C LYS A 434 -8.69 6.84 -5.48
N ILE A 435 -8.31 7.41 -6.62
CA ILE A 435 -9.13 8.41 -7.33
C ILE A 435 -10.47 7.81 -7.76
N CYS A 436 -10.47 6.57 -8.27
CA CYS A 436 -11.66 5.87 -8.72
C CYS A 436 -12.62 5.47 -7.58
N GLN A 437 -12.11 5.34 -6.34
CA GLN A 437 -12.90 5.01 -5.15
C GLN A 437 -13.70 6.20 -4.58
N CYS A 438 -13.35 7.45 -4.90
CA CYS A 438 -13.94 8.66 -4.29
C CYS A 438 -15.35 9.06 -4.78
N SER A 439 -16.00 8.28 -5.64
CA SER A 439 -17.24 8.71 -6.34
C SER A 439 -18.56 8.43 -5.60
N CYS A 440 -18.54 7.88 -4.38
CA CYS A 440 -19.76 7.47 -3.67
C CYS A 440 -20.37 8.55 -2.75
N LEU A 441 -19.90 9.81 -2.82
CA LEU A 441 -20.28 10.88 -1.87
C LEU A 441 -20.95 12.12 -2.49
N GLN A 442 -21.41 12.06 -3.74
CA GLN A 442 -22.28 13.10 -4.29
C GLN A 442 -23.69 12.53 -4.49
N THR A 443 -24.54 12.71 -3.49
CA THR A 443 -26.00 12.62 -3.68
C THR A 443 -26.42 13.75 -4.63
N PRO A 444 -27.17 13.47 -5.72
CA PRO A 444 -27.84 14.53 -6.46
C PRO A 444 -28.87 15.17 -5.52
N GLN A 445 -28.92 16.50 -5.50
CA GLN A 445 -29.98 17.22 -4.79
C GLN A 445 -31.35 16.79 -5.36
N PRO A 446 -32.34 16.45 -4.51
CA PRO A 446 -33.69 16.24 -5.00
C PRO A 446 -34.28 17.59 -5.40
N THR A 447 -34.56 17.74 -6.69
CA THR A 447 -35.50 18.74 -7.18
C THR A 447 -36.86 18.47 -6.55
N SER A 448 -37.43 19.52 -5.98
CA SER A 448 -38.78 19.59 -5.40
C SER A 448 -39.85 19.08 -6.35
N GLY A 449 -40.70 18.14 -5.89
CA GLY A 449 -41.85 17.66 -6.65
C GLY A 449 -42.75 16.69 -5.87
N GLN A 450 -43.66 17.28 -5.09
CA GLN A 450 -45.02 16.86 -4.70
C GLN A 450 -45.37 15.44 -4.17
N LEU A 451 -46.27 15.48 -3.17
CA LEU A 451 -46.87 14.44 -2.35
C LEU A 451 -47.91 13.56 -3.07
N SER A 452 -47.90 12.26 -2.77
CA SER A 452 -49.03 11.33 -2.51
C SER A 452 -48.44 9.91 -2.55
N GLY A 453 -48.62 8.95 -1.65
CA GLY A 453 -49.69 8.62 -0.72
C GLY A 453 -49.86 7.08 -0.78
N SER A 454 -49.84 6.43 0.38
CA SER A 454 -50.41 5.10 0.69
C SER A 454 -49.55 3.80 0.64
N THR A 455 -49.63 3.14 1.81
CA THR A 455 -49.64 1.70 2.13
C THR A 455 -48.34 0.90 2.31
N ALA A 456 -48.28 0.33 3.51
CA ALA A 456 -47.25 -0.50 4.09
C ALA A 456 -47.22 -1.90 3.47
N ASN A 457 -46.01 -2.48 3.41
CA ASN A 457 -45.88 -3.92 3.62
C ASN A 457 -44.58 -4.24 4.34
N GLN A 458 -44.68 -5.06 5.37
CA GLN A 458 -43.58 -5.52 6.22
C GLN A 458 -42.68 -6.49 5.43
N GLN A 459 -41.38 -6.20 5.35
CA GLN A 459 -40.35 -7.18 5.03
C GLN A 459 -39.21 -7.09 6.03
N THR A 460 -38.80 -8.28 6.49
CA THR A 460 -37.78 -8.63 7.46
C THR A 460 -36.41 -7.96 7.21
N PRO A 461 -35.61 -7.69 8.27
CA PRO A 461 -34.34 -6.98 8.13
C PRO A 461 -33.28 -7.88 7.49
N GLN A 462 -32.93 -7.60 6.23
CA GLN A 462 -31.69 -8.09 5.63
C GLN A 462 -30.48 -7.41 6.28
N PRO A 463 -29.35 -8.13 6.47
CA PRO A 463 -28.15 -7.54 7.05
C PRO A 463 -27.57 -6.47 6.10
N VAL A 464 -27.50 -5.24 6.61
CA VAL A 464 -26.97 -4.07 5.92
C VAL A 464 -25.46 -4.24 5.71
N ASN A 465 -25.09 -4.84 4.58
CA ASN A 465 -23.71 -4.94 4.13
C ASN A 465 -23.29 -3.60 3.49
N ARG A 466 -23.05 -2.57 4.32
CA ARG A 466 -22.44 -1.30 3.89
C ARG A 466 -20.94 -1.51 3.62
N LYS A 467 -20.59 -2.32 2.62
CA LYS A 467 -19.22 -2.36 2.07
C LYS A 467 -19.06 -1.23 1.06
N ARG A 468 -18.06 -0.37 1.29
CA ARG A 468 -17.62 0.72 0.41
C ARG A 468 -17.17 0.12 -0.94
N GLY A 469 -18.08 0.02 -1.91
CA GLY A 469 -17.82 -0.52 -3.24
C GLY A 469 -17.94 0.54 -4.34
N ILE A 470 -17.21 0.33 -5.44
CA ILE A 470 -17.20 1.18 -6.64
C ILE A 470 -18.59 1.10 -7.33
N CYS A 471 -19.02 2.19 -7.98
CA CYS A 471 -20.28 2.26 -8.74
C CYS A 471 -20.44 1.10 -9.75
N LYS A 472 -21.67 0.55 -9.87
CA LYS A 472 -22.06 -0.53 -10.81
C LYS A 472 -21.56 -0.32 -12.24
N GLN A 473 -21.50 0.92 -12.72
CA GLN A 473 -21.02 1.24 -14.07
C GLN A 473 -19.55 0.84 -14.29
N HIS A 474 -18.69 1.03 -13.28
CA HIS A 474 -17.28 0.63 -13.35
C HIS A 474 -17.11 -0.89 -13.16
N GLN A 475 -17.93 -1.53 -12.31
CA GLN A 475 -17.96 -2.99 -12.20
C GLN A 475 -18.31 -3.66 -13.54
N ILE A 476 -19.31 -3.14 -14.27
CA ILE A 476 -19.74 -3.68 -15.56
C ILE A 476 -18.67 -3.50 -16.64
N VAL A 477 -17.95 -2.37 -16.65
CA VAL A 477 -16.85 -2.13 -17.60
C VAL A 477 -15.65 -3.03 -17.27
N LEU A 478 -15.27 -3.16 -16.00
CA LEU A 478 -14.18 -4.05 -15.55
C LEU A 478 -14.48 -5.52 -15.88
N LEU A 479 -15.72 -5.98 -15.70
CA LEU A 479 -16.18 -7.32 -16.08
C LEU A 479 -16.15 -7.57 -17.60
N ARG A 480 -16.39 -6.54 -18.43
CA ARG A 480 -16.39 -6.66 -19.90
C ARG A 480 -15.00 -6.51 -20.53
N SER A 481 -14.09 -5.76 -19.92
CA SER A 481 -12.76 -5.45 -20.47
C SER A 481 -11.65 -6.43 -20.06
N TRP A 482 -11.95 -7.37 -19.15
CA TRP A 482 -11.02 -8.39 -18.65
C TRP A 482 -11.20 -9.77 -19.32
N ASN A 483 -11.74 -9.82 -20.54
CA ASN A 483 -11.40 -10.90 -21.48
C ASN A 483 -9.95 -10.69 -21.97
N LEU A 484 -8.99 -10.80 -21.05
CA LEU A 484 -7.57 -10.86 -21.38
C LEU A 484 -7.34 -12.20 -22.08
N ASN A 485 -6.95 -12.17 -23.35
CA ASN A 485 -6.53 -13.37 -24.05
C ASN A 485 -5.15 -13.77 -23.47
N TRP A 486 -5.18 -14.57 -22.39
CA TRP A 486 -4.02 -14.96 -21.56
C TRP A 486 -2.84 -15.54 -22.37
N ARG A 487 -3.12 -16.06 -23.57
CA ARG A 487 -2.11 -16.59 -24.48
C ARG A 487 -1.28 -15.52 -25.20
N GLN A 488 -1.75 -14.28 -25.27
CA GLN A 488 -1.12 -13.20 -26.05
C GLN A 488 -0.67 -12.01 -25.19
N GLU A 489 -1.27 -11.79 -24.01
CA GLU A 489 -1.04 -10.61 -23.16
C GLU A 489 -0.73 -11.03 -21.71
N LYS A 490 0.43 -11.66 -21.48
CA LYS A 490 0.89 -11.97 -20.11
C LYS A 490 1.11 -10.68 -19.31
N PRO A 491 0.45 -10.48 -18.17
CA PRO A 491 0.82 -9.40 -17.25
C PRO A 491 2.23 -9.69 -16.73
N LYS A 492 3.14 -8.72 -16.80
CA LYS A 492 4.43 -8.75 -16.08
C LYS A 492 4.26 -8.42 -14.59
N GLY A 493 3.07 -8.64 -14.02
CA GLY A 493 2.60 -8.02 -12.77
C GLY A 493 2.80 -8.86 -11.51
N ASP A 494 3.08 -8.15 -10.42
CA ASP A 494 3.30 -8.61 -9.04
C ASP A 494 2.07 -9.31 -8.42
N PRO A 495 2.20 -10.52 -7.83
CA PRO A 495 1.10 -11.23 -7.14
C PRO A 495 0.39 -10.41 -6.06
N GLU A 496 1.12 -9.57 -5.33
CA GLU A 496 0.57 -8.76 -4.24
C GLU A 496 -0.40 -7.70 -4.76
N LEU A 497 -0.14 -7.21 -5.96
CA LEU A 497 -0.99 -6.27 -6.66
C LEU A 497 -2.32 -6.92 -7.07
N PHE A 498 -2.26 -8.18 -7.47
CA PHE A 498 -3.44 -8.96 -7.83
C PHE A 498 -4.34 -9.19 -6.60
N ARG A 499 -3.74 -9.47 -5.44
CA ARG A 499 -4.44 -9.55 -4.14
C ARG A 499 -5.21 -8.29 -3.80
N ILE A 500 -4.56 -7.13 -3.89
CA ILE A 500 -5.19 -5.83 -3.59
C ILE A 500 -6.40 -5.56 -4.50
N LEU A 501 -6.33 -6.00 -5.76
CA LEU A 501 -7.43 -5.84 -6.72
C LEU A 501 -8.59 -6.81 -6.42
N LEU A 502 -8.31 -8.03 -5.98
CA LEU A 502 -9.31 -9.02 -5.55
C LEU A 502 -10.00 -8.62 -4.24
N GLU A 503 -9.24 -8.28 -3.21
CA GLU A 503 -9.73 -7.84 -1.88
C GLU A 503 -10.69 -6.65 -1.96
N ARG A 504 -10.46 -5.78 -2.93
CA ARG A 504 -11.27 -4.58 -3.15
C ARG A 504 -12.42 -4.80 -4.13
N TYR A 505 -12.69 -6.06 -4.52
CA TYR A 505 -13.70 -6.47 -5.49
C TYR A 505 -13.58 -5.71 -6.82
N MET A 506 -12.35 -5.33 -7.20
CA MET A 506 -12.06 -4.56 -8.41
C MET A 506 -11.88 -5.45 -9.63
N ILE A 507 -11.56 -6.72 -9.38
CA ILE A 507 -11.60 -7.81 -10.36
C ILE A 507 -12.42 -8.96 -9.78
N LYS A 508 -13.12 -9.70 -10.64
CA LYS A 508 -13.70 -11.00 -10.29
C LYS A 508 -12.92 -12.06 -11.08
N VAL A 509 -12.55 -13.15 -10.43
CA VAL A 509 -12.01 -14.33 -11.11
C VAL A 509 -13.16 -14.90 -11.95
N GLY A 510 -13.01 -14.87 -13.27
CA GLY A 510 -14.12 -15.12 -14.20
C GLY A 510 -14.42 -16.59 -14.44
N ASN A 511 -13.45 -17.49 -14.30
CA ASN A 511 -13.65 -18.94 -14.37
C ASN A 511 -12.38 -19.69 -13.92
N PHE A 512 -12.55 -20.90 -13.38
CA PHE A 512 -11.46 -21.83 -13.02
C PHE A 512 -10.51 -22.17 -14.20
N GLU A 513 -10.89 -21.86 -15.44
CA GLU A 513 -10.05 -22.05 -16.63
C GLU A 513 -8.81 -21.14 -16.66
N ASP A 514 -8.87 -19.96 -16.04
CA ASP A 514 -7.74 -19.03 -15.96
C ASP A 514 -6.68 -19.52 -14.94
N ILE A 515 -7.17 -20.19 -13.88
CA ILE A 515 -6.37 -20.82 -12.83
C ILE A 515 -5.50 -21.92 -13.44
N ALA A 516 -6.09 -22.82 -14.23
CA ALA A 516 -5.39 -23.96 -14.83
C ALA A 516 -4.29 -23.59 -15.85
N ASN A 517 -4.21 -22.34 -16.32
CA ASN A 517 -3.19 -21.88 -17.28
C ASN A 517 -2.09 -21.02 -16.64
N THR A 518 -2.07 -20.90 -15.30
CA THR A 518 -1.08 -20.09 -14.57
C THR A 518 0.15 -20.94 -14.19
N PRO A 519 1.39 -20.42 -14.34
CA PRO A 519 2.59 -21.13 -13.90
C PRO A 519 3.15 -20.67 -12.53
N SER A 520 2.58 -19.64 -11.90
CA SER A 520 3.03 -19.09 -10.61
C SER A 520 2.22 -19.65 -9.43
N PRO A 521 2.86 -20.33 -8.47
CA PRO A 521 2.22 -20.85 -7.24
C PRO A 521 1.48 -19.78 -6.42
N GLU A 522 2.01 -18.56 -6.35
CA GLU A 522 1.47 -17.47 -5.55
C GLU A 522 0.14 -16.95 -6.14
N MET A 523 0.06 -16.90 -7.46
CA MET A 523 -1.18 -16.54 -8.16
C MET A 523 -2.26 -17.62 -7.98
N PHE A 524 -1.88 -18.90 -7.86
CA PHE A 524 -2.84 -19.98 -7.57
C PHE A 524 -3.46 -19.83 -6.18
N GLU A 525 -2.67 -19.52 -5.16
CA GLU A 525 -3.18 -19.29 -3.79
C GLU A 525 -4.22 -18.16 -3.78
N LEU A 526 -3.92 -17.07 -4.50
CA LEU A 526 -4.84 -15.95 -4.69
C LEU A 526 -6.13 -16.33 -5.41
N PHE A 527 -6.04 -17.11 -6.49
CA PHE A 527 -7.24 -17.54 -7.19
C PHE A 527 -8.09 -18.53 -6.39
N ALA A 528 -7.47 -19.37 -5.56
CA ALA A 528 -8.16 -20.28 -4.65
C ALA A 528 -8.91 -19.52 -3.55
N GLU A 529 -8.33 -18.43 -3.02
CA GLU A 529 -8.93 -17.60 -1.99
C GLU A 529 -10.14 -16.78 -2.49
N TYR A 530 -10.12 -16.32 -3.74
CA TYR A 530 -11.13 -15.38 -4.28
C TYR A 530 -12.03 -15.94 -5.41
N GLY A 531 -11.73 -17.12 -5.95
CA GLY A 531 -12.41 -17.71 -7.13
C GLY A 531 -13.51 -18.74 -6.83
N ALA A 532 -13.89 -18.92 -5.57
CA ALA A 532 -14.81 -19.98 -5.12
C ALA A 532 -16.31 -19.71 -5.38
N GLU A 533 -16.64 -18.97 -6.44
CA GLU A 533 -18.03 -18.90 -6.94
C GLU A 533 -18.07 -19.58 -8.32
N VAL A 534 -18.78 -20.71 -8.40
CA VAL A 534 -19.18 -21.50 -9.60
C VAL A 534 -18.37 -22.78 -9.92
N GLY A 535 -18.61 -23.85 -9.15
CA GLY A 535 -19.29 -25.10 -9.60
C GLY A 535 -18.74 -26.02 -10.71
N ASN A 536 -17.62 -25.78 -11.39
CA ASN A 536 -17.12 -26.69 -12.45
C ASN A 536 -15.78 -27.39 -12.12
N TYR A 537 -15.80 -28.23 -11.08
CA TYR A 537 -14.64 -29.00 -10.62
C TYR A 537 -14.08 -30.00 -11.66
N GLN A 538 -14.92 -30.51 -12.57
CA GLN A 538 -14.52 -31.54 -13.52
C GLN A 538 -13.50 -31.04 -14.55
N THR A 539 -13.71 -29.83 -15.10
CA THR A 539 -12.78 -29.21 -16.05
C THR A 539 -11.44 -28.87 -15.39
N LEU A 540 -11.49 -28.40 -14.14
CA LEU A 540 -10.31 -28.09 -13.34
C LEU A 540 -9.42 -29.31 -13.16
N PHE A 541 -9.96 -30.39 -12.60
CA PHE A 541 -9.18 -31.59 -12.30
C PHE A 541 -8.69 -32.33 -13.55
N ARG A 542 -9.40 -32.25 -14.68
CA ARG A 542 -8.91 -32.82 -15.95
C ARG A 542 -7.63 -32.16 -16.46
N ARG A 543 -7.36 -30.91 -16.08
CA ARG A 543 -6.12 -30.20 -16.44
C ARG A 543 -5.07 -30.25 -15.34
N LEU A 544 -5.49 -30.20 -14.08
CA LEU A 544 -4.59 -30.21 -12.92
C LEU A 544 -3.96 -31.58 -12.67
N LEU A 545 -4.74 -32.65 -12.85
CA LEU A 545 -4.29 -34.02 -12.59
C LEU A 545 -3.46 -34.55 -13.75
N PRO A 546 -2.38 -35.29 -13.47
CA PRO A 546 -1.58 -35.88 -14.52
C PRO A 546 -2.38 -36.97 -15.25
N THR A 547 -2.18 -37.07 -16.57
CA THR A 547 -2.84 -38.10 -17.40
C THR A 547 -2.20 -39.49 -17.28
N ARG A 548 -0.97 -39.55 -16.74
CA ARG A 548 -0.19 -40.76 -16.48
C ARG A 548 0.55 -40.60 -15.14
N PRO A 549 0.90 -41.70 -14.46
CA PRO A 549 1.66 -41.63 -13.20
C PRO A 549 2.93 -40.80 -13.36
N ASN A 550 3.11 -39.78 -12.51
CA ASN A 550 4.28 -38.89 -12.53
C ASN A 550 4.43 -38.21 -11.16
N ALA A 551 5.46 -38.61 -10.41
CA ALA A 551 5.67 -38.16 -9.04
C ALA A 551 5.73 -36.63 -8.88
N LEU A 552 6.40 -35.91 -9.80
CA LEU A 552 6.52 -34.45 -9.71
C LEU A 552 5.18 -33.76 -10.01
N ALA A 553 4.44 -34.24 -11.01
CA ALA A 553 3.12 -33.71 -11.34
C ALA A 553 2.11 -33.99 -10.22
N GLU A 554 2.20 -35.14 -9.56
CA GLU A 554 1.35 -35.50 -8.42
C GLU A 554 1.63 -34.62 -7.19
N ILE A 555 2.91 -34.38 -6.87
CA ILE A 555 3.30 -33.46 -5.79
C ILE A 555 2.76 -32.05 -6.06
N ASN A 556 2.86 -31.58 -7.31
CA ASN A 556 2.36 -30.26 -7.68
C ASN A 556 0.83 -30.18 -7.60
N ALA A 557 0.12 -31.22 -8.05
CA ALA A 557 -1.34 -31.28 -7.93
C ALA A 557 -1.79 -31.28 -6.46
N LEU A 558 -1.12 -32.03 -5.58
CA LEU A 558 -1.40 -32.06 -4.14
C LEU A 558 -1.19 -30.69 -3.49
N LYS A 559 -0.08 -30.01 -3.79
CA LYS A 559 0.17 -28.64 -3.30
C LYS A 559 -0.95 -27.68 -3.71
N CYS A 560 -1.40 -27.78 -4.96
CA CYS A 560 -2.51 -26.96 -5.46
C CYS A 560 -3.82 -27.26 -4.72
N MET A 561 -4.12 -28.54 -4.48
CA MET A 561 -5.34 -28.94 -3.77
C MET A 561 -5.30 -28.55 -2.28
N GLN A 562 -4.13 -28.60 -1.63
CA GLN A 562 -3.94 -28.12 -0.26
C GLN A 562 -4.15 -26.61 -0.14
N ALA A 563 -3.66 -25.82 -1.11
CA ALA A 563 -3.92 -24.38 -1.17
C ALA A 563 -5.42 -24.06 -1.36
N MET A 564 -6.16 -24.96 -2.02
CA MET A 564 -7.60 -24.83 -2.28
C MET A 564 -8.49 -25.41 -1.17
N ALA A 565 -7.95 -25.89 -0.04
CA ALA A 565 -8.73 -26.63 0.96
C ALA A 565 -9.94 -25.83 1.51
N ASN A 566 -9.85 -24.50 1.60
CA ASN A 566 -10.97 -23.64 2.03
C ASN A 566 -12.06 -23.43 0.96
N ALA A 567 -11.79 -23.79 -0.29
CA ALA A 567 -12.66 -23.59 -1.45
C ALA A 567 -13.24 -24.89 -2.03
N LEU A 568 -12.68 -26.04 -1.69
CA LEU A 568 -13.19 -27.36 -2.07
C LEU A 568 -14.22 -27.83 -1.04
N ASP A 569 -15.46 -27.97 -1.49
CA ASP A 569 -16.46 -28.73 -0.74
C ASP A 569 -16.28 -30.24 -0.98
N ILE A 570 -17.04 -31.06 -0.26
CA ILE A 570 -17.02 -32.52 -0.40
C ILE A 570 -17.22 -32.94 -1.87
N ARG A 571 -18.09 -32.24 -2.63
CA ARG A 571 -18.33 -32.52 -4.06
C ARG A 571 -17.10 -32.24 -4.93
N GLY A 572 -16.28 -31.26 -4.57
CA GLY A 572 -14.99 -31.00 -5.20
C GLY A 572 -14.03 -32.19 -5.06
N TYR A 573 -13.87 -32.71 -3.85
CA TYR A 573 -13.03 -33.89 -3.60
C TYR A 573 -13.57 -35.16 -4.28
N GLU A 574 -14.89 -35.35 -4.26
CA GLU A 574 -15.57 -36.43 -5.00
C GLU A 574 -15.34 -36.34 -6.51
N THR A 575 -15.45 -35.14 -7.08
CA THR A 575 -15.20 -34.90 -8.51
C THR A 575 -13.73 -35.18 -8.86
N CYS A 576 -12.80 -34.83 -7.97
CA CYS A 576 -11.38 -35.13 -8.13
C CYS A 576 -11.14 -36.65 -8.21
N LEU A 577 -11.70 -37.42 -7.27
CA LEU A 577 -11.62 -38.88 -7.26
C LEU A 577 -12.15 -39.52 -8.55
N VAL A 578 -13.28 -39.03 -9.07
CA VAL A 578 -13.85 -39.55 -10.32
C VAL A 578 -12.92 -39.25 -11.50
N VAL A 579 -12.41 -38.02 -11.63
CA VAL A 579 -11.50 -37.65 -12.72
C VAL A 579 -10.16 -38.38 -12.63
N LEU A 580 -9.63 -38.54 -11.43
CA LEU A 580 -8.39 -39.28 -11.15
C LEU A 580 -8.48 -40.75 -11.55
N SER A 581 -9.64 -41.37 -11.28
CA SER A 581 -9.93 -42.76 -11.68
C SER A 581 -9.96 -42.92 -13.20
N ASP A 582 -10.32 -41.87 -13.93
CA ASP A 582 -10.26 -41.83 -15.40
C ASP A 582 -8.86 -41.51 -15.95
N SER A 583 -7.92 -40.99 -15.14
CA SER A 583 -6.57 -40.58 -15.56
C SER A 583 -5.45 -41.45 -14.94
N SER A 584 -4.55 -40.87 -14.15
CA SER A 584 -3.32 -41.48 -13.60
C SER A 584 -3.57 -42.56 -12.56
N CYS A 585 -4.74 -42.57 -11.90
CA CYS A 585 -5.03 -43.44 -10.76
C CYS A 585 -4.04 -43.26 -9.59
N SER A 586 -3.51 -42.05 -9.36
CA SER A 586 -2.55 -41.78 -8.28
C SER A 586 -3.16 -42.08 -6.90
N VAL A 587 -2.54 -43.01 -6.17
CA VAL A 587 -2.92 -43.37 -4.80
C VAL A 587 -2.78 -42.18 -3.87
N SER A 588 -1.70 -41.39 -3.98
CA SER A 588 -1.44 -40.24 -3.10
C SER A 588 -2.53 -39.16 -3.18
N ILE A 589 -3.02 -38.87 -4.39
CA ILE A 589 -4.09 -37.89 -4.59
C ILE A 589 -5.43 -38.46 -4.12
N ALA A 590 -5.67 -39.76 -4.34
CA ALA A 590 -6.87 -40.43 -3.87
C ALA A 590 -6.96 -40.44 -2.34
N THR A 591 -5.87 -40.78 -1.64
CA THR A 591 -5.79 -40.72 -0.17
C THR A 591 -6.14 -39.33 0.34
N PHE A 592 -5.56 -38.29 -0.24
CA PHE A 592 -5.86 -36.90 0.14
C PHE A 592 -7.35 -36.55 -0.03
N CYS A 593 -8.00 -37.02 -1.09
CA CYS A 593 -9.44 -36.79 -1.28
C CYS A 593 -10.29 -37.53 -0.23
N LEU A 594 -9.91 -38.76 0.11
CA LEU A 594 -10.63 -39.59 1.10
C LEU A 594 -10.48 -39.01 2.52
N GLU A 595 -9.29 -38.56 2.90
CA GLU A 595 -9.03 -37.86 4.18
C GLU A 595 -9.86 -36.59 4.33
N ASN A 596 -10.23 -35.94 3.21
CA ASN A 596 -11.08 -34.75 3.18
C ASN A 596 -12.57 -35.09 2.95
N GLY A 597 -12.98 -36.34 3.18
CA GLY A 597 -14.39 -36.75 3.29
C GLY A 597 -15.08 -37.11 1.98
N ALA A 598 -14.34 -37.34 0.90
CA ALA A 598 -14.94 -37.76 -0.36
C ALA A 598 -15.44 -39.20 -0.33
N SER A 599 -16.61 -39.45 -0.92
CA SER A 599 -17.18 -40.78 -1.02
C SER A 599 -16.55 -41.61 -2.15
N VAL A 600 -16.21 -42.86 -1.84
CA VAL A 600 -15.78 -43.88 -2.82
C VAL A 600 -16.87 -44.24 -3.84
N GLU A 601 -18.14 -43.94 -3.53
CA GLU A 601 -19.31 -44.19 -4.38
C GLU A 601 -19.83 -42.94 -5.10
N ALA A 602 -19.10 -41.83 -5.03
CA ALA A 602 -19.53 -40.59 -5.64
C ALA A 602 -19.74 -40.71 -7.16
N SER A 603 -20.76 -40.03 -7.69
CA SER A 603 -21.10 -40.06 -9.11
C SER A 603 -21.20 -38.66 -9.69
N LEU A 604 -20.68 -38.46 -10.91
CA LEU A 604 -20.83 -37.21 -11.64
C LEU A 604 -22.26 -37.10 -12.18
N ALA A 605 -23.03 -36.18 -11.60
CA ALA A 605 -24.34 -35.79 -12.10
C ALA A 605 -24.19 -35.01 -13.41
N GLN A 606 -24.01 -35.71 -14.53
CA GLN A 606 -24.52 -35.40 -15.88
C GLN A 606 -23.76 -36.22 -16.96
N ASN A 607 -24.53 -37.08 -17.64
CA ASN A 607 -24.35 -37.54 -19.02
C ASN A 607 -23.53 -38.77 -19.44
N ARG A 608 -22.88 -39.59 -18.59
CA ARG A 608 -22.53 -40.99 -18.97
C ARG A 608 -22.37 -41.91 -17.75
N GLY A 609 -23.45 -42.59 -17.34
CA GLY A 609 -23.47 -43.78 -16.47
C GLY A 609 -22.99 -43.61 -15.01
N PRO A 610 -23.63 -44.27 -14.01
CA PRO A 610 -23.18 -44.23 -12.63
C PRO A 610 -22.07 -45.26 -12.43
N THR A 611 -20.84 -44.91 -12.79
CA THR A 611 -19.66 -45.69 -12.39
C THR A 611 -18.91 -44.91 -11.32
N SER A 612 -18.92 -45.45 -10.09
CA SER A 612 -18.16 -44.93 -8.97
C SER A 612 -16.65 -44.95 -9.28
N PRO A 613 -15.84 -44.11 -8.59
CA PRO A 613 -14.38 -44.17 -8.63
C PRO A 613 -13.84 -45.60 -8.54
N LEU A 614 -14.39 -46.41 -7.63
CA LEU A 614 -14.02 -47.82 -7.46
C LEU A 614 -14.25 -48.64 -8.74
N ARG A 615 -15.46 -48.58 -9.31
CA ARG A 615 -15.78 -49.31 -10.56
C ARG A 615 -14.93 -48.85 -11.74
N ARG A 616 -14.57 -47.56 -11.80
CA ARG A 616 -13.70 -47.00 -12.84
C ARG A 616 -12.26 -47.52 -12.74
N ALA A 617 -11.74 -47.61 -11.51
CA ALA A 617 -10.43 -48.20 -11.25
C ALA A 617 -10.41 -49.70 -11.60
N GLU A 618 -11.44 -50.46 -11.22
CA GLU A 618 -11.54 -51.90 -11.50
C GLU A 618 -11.61 -52.26 -13.00
N TRP A 619 -12.11 -51.34 -13.84
CA TRP A 619 -12.16 -51.55 -15.29
C TRP A 619 -10.81 -51.36 -16.00
N LYS A 620 -9.83 -50.72 -15.35
CA LYS A 620 -8.51 -50.48 -15.93
C LYS A 620 -7.55 -51.63 -15.60
N LYS A 621 -6.75 -52.03 -16.60
CA LYS A 621 -5.76 -53.11 -16.49
C LYS A 621 -4.34 -52.62 -16.11
N THR A 622 -4.22 -51.43 -15.54
CA THR A 622 -2.90 -50.86 -15.17
C THR A 622 -2.58 -51.18 -13.70
N PRO A 623 -1.29 -51.33 -13.34
CA PRO A 623 -0.90 -51.62 -11.96
C PRO A 623 -1.33 -50.52 -10.99
N GLU A 624 -1.35 -49.26 -11.43
CA GLU A 624 -1.78 -48.13 -10.61
C GLU A 624 -3.29 -48.13 -10.37
N ALA A 625 -4.08 -48.60 -11.34
CA ALA A 625 -5.52 -48.75 -11.16
C ALA A 625 -5.86 -49.91 -10.20
N ALA A 626 -5.06 -50.99 -10.21
CA ALA A 626 -5.20 -52.07 -9.24
C ALA A 626 -4.91 -51.60 -7.81
N GLN A 627 -3.86 -50.79 -7.62
CA GLN A 627 -3.52 -50.19 -6.33
C GLN A 627 -4.59 -49.19 -5.86
N LEU A 628 -5.11 -48.35 -6.77
CA LEU A 628 -6.22 -47.45 -6.47
C LEU A 628 -7.48 -48.22 -6.08
N ALA A 629 -7.83 -49.30 -6.79
CA ALA A 629 -8.99 -50.13 -6.46
C ALA A 629 -8.84 -50.82 -5.09
N GLU A 630 -7.62 -51.24 -4.71
CA GLU A 630 -7.33 -51.79 -3.39
C GLU A 630 -7.52 -50.74 -2.27
N LEU A 631 -7.00 -49.52 -2.46
CA LEU A 631 -7.21 -48.39 -1.54
C LEU A 631 -8.70 -48.04 -1.38
N LEU A 632 -9.45 -47.98 -2.49
CA LEU A 632 -10.86 -47.62 -2.43
C LEU A 632 -11.70 -48.73 -1.77
N ARG A 633 -11.34 -50.01 -1.93
CA ARG A 633 -11.99 -51.13 -1.22
C ARG A 633 -11.73 -51.11 0.28
N SER A 634 -10.51 -50.80 0.71
CA SER A 634 -10.20 -50.72 2.14
C SER A 634 -10.97 -49.58 2.82
N HIS A 635 -11.14 -48.45 2.13
CA HIS A 635 -11.96 -47.33 2.63
C HIS A 635 -13.48 -47.58 2.54
N HIS A 636 -13.97 -48.36 1.57
CA HIS A 636 -15.39 -48.76 1.49
C HIS A 636 -15.79 -49.74 2.62
N ALA A 637 -14.84 -50.50 3.16
CA ALA A 637 -15.10 -51.50 4.21
C ALA A 637 -15.05 -50.92 5.65
N LEU A 638 -14.77 -49.63 5.82
CA LEU A 638 -14.83 -48.94 7.11
C LEU A 638 -16.28 -48.53 7.41
N PRO A 639 -16.82 -48.84 8.60
CA PRO A 639 -18.23 -48.64 8.94
C PRO A 639 -18.66 -47.18 9.05
#